data_AF-A0A960LUH4-F1
#
_entry.id   AF-A0A960LUH4-F1
#
_cell.length_a   1.000
_cell.length_b   1.000
_cell.length_c   1.000
_cell.angle_alpha   90.00
_cell.angle_beta   90.00
_cell.angle_gamma   90.00
#
_symmetry.space_group_name_H-M   'P 1'
#
loop_
_entity.id
_entity.type
_entity.pdbx_description
1 polymer ?
#
loop_
_entity_poly.entity_id
_entity_poly.type
_entity_poly.pdbx_seq_one_letter_code
_entity_poly.pdbx_strand_id
1 'polypeptide(L)'
;MKKIFYLFIFLFVSTAGSLEPNPFPHQAKKIETLASQVISGAAYLGTGAAFLSVSLLARMAWTVSYFSPWHATLGNECLVLSHLTGSAAHYAFSQIGKKISYHPFASWEENRLGLAQIPAMTETEQKLLGFLERRFLAKCAGFYPFIVNHVAPIFGISVQTHPETQSTYARDPRRTASHTYLERVEKWKEVLPQPRSYPLVLTRPADLQEYFPFYFTLKSSDDFANVPRKTHSPIVLDLTEILKGESGETWLQAWESFQTAIPKTSHPYVLCVQKVKQDNVGGLRLLPFRSQSPQEIEKGYRYLLEWISFFGLTANRIELDRLLLPARPLIETTGSSQMTLSKQEREGHLRKLGQKWQLTHPQKTLMFRGTLSILEGLLEKVSDEHWTQVMRCPTQGALVERAFDRIEQELIEILEKDPKTRFFAIASELEKVHAEITVLLEIFSPYKAADFPGIYHEVLSTTPQALRPLASYSIHASGMTSMTGVLQAVKKMQGRAPYILFGENTYYECVTIGDHVTHCIPVEEATERDWQEVDLLLAQFNPALKRIYLTPTAYKVEPIADMLQKAFATRGRKPLTLALDCTIDYIDSPRVGALLEAFQDEIESGLLNVVCYRSGLKFDLFGMDNYCGAPFYMIHSKAAHWAPFDALLDAPALVTDPLSVNWFCLAYKNAAPYLEQYRKHIFDNTRAVLDKIPPRLFQEGSRFRIVPFDHETDLSFFDIKITGPGHTIRGSTLAGGLLYLKCMEKGVPIFYRRSIGFYHSNFAMLFSDENATIRLTLGIDADEVPLFIEIFQLMDTMNGSHTELLIEKLVPKQ
;
A
#
# COMPACT_ATOMS: atom_id res chain seq x y z
N MET A 1 34.81 8.28 -1.50
CA MET A 1 33.60 8.92 -0.93
C MET A 1 32.32 8.08 -1.04
N LYS A 2 31.88 7.59 -2.22
CA LYS A 2 30.72 6.65 -2.32
C LYS A 2 30.84 5.43 -1.39
N LYS A 3 32.01 4.79 -1.33
CA LYS A 3 32.28 3.67 -0.41
C LYS A 3 32.25 4.05 1.07
N ILE A 4 32.56 5.30 1.44
CA ILE A 4 32.51 5.78 2.84
C ILE A 4 31.06 6.07 3.25
N PHE A 5 30.24 6.62 2.35
CA PHE A 5 28.81 6.83 2.59
C PHE A 5 28.04 5.50 2.69
N TYR A 6 28.37 4.52 1.83
CA TYR A 6 27.87 3.16 2.00
C TYR A 6 28.43 2.51 3.26
N LEU A 7 29.70 2.74 3.63
CA LEU A 7 30.25 2.29 4.92
C LEU A 7 29.51 2.93 6.11
N PHE A 8 29.01 4.16 5.99
CA PHE A 8 28.21 4.85 7.03
C PHE A 8 26.82 4.21 7.21
N ILE A 9 26.17 3.79 6.13
CA ILE A 9 24.91 3.02 6.19
C ILE A 9 25.19 1.58 6.62
N PHE A 10 26.28 0.97 6.15
CA PHE A 10 26.61 -0.44 6.37
C PHE A 10 27.18 -0.71 7.78
N LEU A 11 28.00 0.17 8.36
CA LEU A 11 28.45 0.07 9.77
C LEU A 11 27.31 0.30 10.77
N PHE A 12 26.32 1.12 10.40
CA PHE A 12 25.10 1.30 11.21
C PHE A 12 24.13 0.11 11.10
N VAL A 13 24.10 -0.57 9.95
CA VAL A 13 23.25 -1.76 9.71
C VAL A 13 23.89 -3.04 10.28
N SER A 14 25.21 -3.16 10.35
CA SER A 14 25.91 -4.38 10.78
C SER A 14 26.06 -4.56 12.29
N THR A 15 25.69 -3.58 13.12
CA THR A 15 25.82 -3.64 14.59
C THR A 15 24.53 -4.02 15.32
N ALA A 16 23.42 -4.19 14.61
CA ALA A 16 22.13 -4.65 15.16
C ALA A 16 21.89 -6.16 14.94
N GLY A 17 22.91 -6.97 15.18
CA GLY A 17 22.82 -8.44 15.15
C GLY A 17 22.18 -9.00 16.42
N SER A 18 21.21 -9.89 16.21
CA SER A 18 20.38 -10.64 17.17
C SER A 18 20.98 -10.98 18.54
N LEU A 19 20.23 -10.71 19.60
CA LEU A 19 20.31 -11.44 20.87
C LEU A 19 19.02 -12.24 21.04
N GLU A 20 19.16 -13.56 21.18
CA GLU A 20 18.07 -14.51 21.46
C GLU A 20 17.45 -14.26 22.86
N PRO A 21 16.15 -14.58 23.07
CA PRO A 21 15.48 -14.32 24.35
C PRO A 21 15.87 -15.33 25.44
N ASN A 22 16.07 -14.81 26.66
CA ASN A 22 16.53 -15.52 27.86
C ASN A 22 15.33 -16.08 28.69
N PRO A 23 15.36 -17.31 29.24
CA PRO A 23 14.14 -17.98 29.73
C PRO A 23 13.86 -17.88 31.26
N PHE A 24 14.06 -16.74 31.95
CA PHE A 24 13.76 -16.64 33.40
C PHE A 24 13.13 -15.29 33.86
N PRO A 25 11.95 -15.23 34.54
CA PRO A 25 11.06 -14.07 34.40
C PRO A 25 11.13 -12.94 35.46
N HIS A 26 11.76 -13.10 36.63
CA HIS A 26 11.57 -12.11 37.73
C HIS A 26 12.80 -11.38 38.28
N GLN A 27 14.03 -11.87 38.09
CA GLN A 27 15.27 -11.09 38.33
C GLN A 27 15.87 -10.53 37.03
N ALA A 28 15.50 -11.09 35.88
CA ALA A 28 15.94 -10.66 34.56
C ALA A 28 15.46 -9.25 34.21
N LYS A 29 14.23 -8.86 34.59
CA LYS A 29 13.63 -7.59 34.14
C LYS A 29 14.42 -6.35 34.57
N LYS A 30 15.02 -6.32 35.76
CA LYS A 30 15.87 -5.20 36.21
C LYS A 30 17.22 -5.18 35.48
N ILE A 31 17.82 -6.35 35.25
CA ILE A 31 19.11 -6.49 34.54
C ILE A 31 18.93 -6.20 33.05
N GLU A 32 17.85 -6.67 32.42
CA GLU A 32 17.46 -6.36 31.05
C GLU A 32 17.11 -4.89 30.87
N THR A 33 16.41 -4.28 31.84
CA THR A 33 16.13 -2.83 31.81
C THR A 33 17.43 -2.02 31.92
N LEU A 34 18.36 -2.43 32.79
CA LEU A 34 19.67 -1.77 32.93
C LEU A 34 20.54 -1.99 31.69
N ALA A 35 20.58 -3.21 31.16
CA ALA A 35 21.30 -3.56 29.93
C ALA A 35 20.74 -2.83 28.71
N SER A 36 19.42 -2.77 28.57
CA SER A 36 18.73 -2.01 27.52
C SER A 36 19.01 -0.51 27.64
N GLN A 37 19.07 0.04 28.86
CA GLN A 37 19.45 1.44 29.10
C GLN A 37 20.91 1.71 28.73
N VAL A 38 21.83 0.80 29.07
CA VAL A 38 23.25 0.92 28.70
C VAL A 38 23.44 0.79 27.19
N ILE A 39 22.80 -0.19 26.55
CA ILE A 39 22.84 -0.41 25.11
C ILE A 39 22.25 0.78 24.36
N SER A 40 21.07 1.26 24.78
CA SER A 40 20.45 2.45 24.18
C SER A 40 21.30 3.69 24.39
N GLY A 41 21.84 3.90 25.59
CA GLY A 41 22.75 5.00 25.90
C GLY A 41 24.02 4.98 25.04
N ALA A 42 24.62 3.81 24.84
CA ALA A 42 25.77 3.63 23.95
C ALA A 42 25.40 3.88 22.47
N ALA A 43 24.22 3.42 22.03
CA ALA A 43 23.72 3.67 20.68
C ALA A 43 23.50 5.17 20.42
N TYR A 44 22.94 5.91 21.39
CA TYR A 44 22.77 7.36 21.29
C TYR A 44 24.08 8.13 21.35
N LEU A 45 25.04 7.69 22.18
CA LEU A 45 26.39 8.25 22.19
C LEU A 45 27.09 8.06 20.84
N GLY A 46 27.05 6.86 20.28
CA GLY A 46 27.61 6.56 18.96
C GLY A 46 26.93 7.37 17.84
N THR A 47 25.59 7.46 17.89
CA THR A 47 24.80 8.25 16.93
C THR A 47 25.11 9.74 17.03
N GLY A 48 25.18 10.29 18.24
CA GLY A 48 25.54 11.69 18.47
C GLY A 48 26.96 12.00 18.00
N ALA A 49 27.93 11.13 18.29
CA ALA A 49 29.31 11.29 17.84
C ALA A 49 29.44 11.23 16.32
N ALA A 50 28.70 10.33 15.66
CA ALA A 50 28.66 10.23 14.20
C ALA A 50 28.10 11.52 13.58
N PHE A 51 26.95 12.00 14.05
CA PHE A 51 26.36 13.25 13.57
C PHE A 51 27.25 14.47 13.83
N LEU A 52 27.88 14.57 15.00
CA LEU A 52 28.80 15.65 15.32
C LEU A 52 30.03 15.65 14.40
N SER A 53 30.57 14.46 14.11
CA SER A 53 31.70 14.31 13.18
C SER A 53 31.35 14.78 11.77
N VAL A 54 30.16 14.40 11.27
CA VAL A 54 29.66 14.87 9.97
C VAL A 54 29.46 16.40 10.00
N SER A 55 28.93 16.94 11.09
CA SER A 55 28.73 18.38 11.26
C SER A 55 30.05 19.15 11.15
N LEU A 56 31.11 18.67 11.80
CA LEU A 56 32.45 19.24 11.75
C LEU A 56 33.08 19.12 10.36
N LEU A 57 32.99 17.94 9.72
CA LEU A 57 33.49 17.74 8.36
C LEU A 57 32.79 18.64 7.35
N ALA A 58 31.47 18.79 7.45
CA ALA A 58 30.68 19.66 6.60
C ALA A 58 31.06 21.14 6.82
N ARG A 59 31.32 21.55 8.06
CA ARG A 59 31.79 22.91 8.37
C ARG A 59 33.17 23.18 7.78
N MET A 60 34.10 22.23 7.87
CA MET A 60 35.42 22.35 7.24
C MET A 60 35.29 22.39 5.71
N ALA A 61 34.44 21.56 5.12
CA ALA A 61 34.18 21.59 3.67
C ALA A 61 33.59 22.92 3.21
N TRP A 62 32.70 23.54 4.01
CA TRP A 62 32.21 24.90 3.78
C TRP A 62 33.35 25.92 3.80
N THR A 63 34.23 25.88 4.80
CA THR A 63 35.40 26.78 4.88
C THR A 63 36.33 26.62 3.67
N VAL A 64 36.59 25.38 3.24
CA VAL A 64 37.40 25.10 2.03
C VAL A 64 36.69 25.59 0.76
N SER A 65 35.35 25.53 0.72
CA SER A 65 34.57 25.96 -0.45
C SER A 65 34.73 27.45 -0.78
N TYR A 66 35.11 28.31 0.18
CA TYR A 66 35.40 29.74 -0.07
C TYR A 66 36.49 29.95 -1.11
N PHE A 67 37.40 28.99 -1.25
CA PHE A 67 38.49 29.02 -2.23
C PHE A 67 38.09 28.38 -3.58
N SER A 68 36.80 28.05 -3.76
CA SER A 68 36.28 27.39 -4.95
C SER A 68 35.34 28.31 -5.74
N PRO A 69 35.32 28.25 -7.08
CA PRO A 69 34.32 28.92 -7.92
C PRO A 69 32.87 28.51 -7.58
N TRP A 70 32.70 27.39 -6.89
CA TRP A 70 31.40 26.83 -6.50
C TRP A 70 30.94 27.26 -5.09
N HIS A 71 31.65 28.19 -4.44
CA HIS A 71 31.43 28.60 -3.05
C HIS A 71 29.95 28.88 -2.73
N ALA A 72 29.28 29.70 -3.53
CA ALA A 72 27.89 30.11 -3.28
C ALA A 72 26.87 28.95 -3.30
N THR A 73 27.22 27.80 -3.87
CA THR A 73 26.32 26.63 -3.92
C THR A 73 26.82 25.48 -3.06
N LEU A 74 28.05 25.00 -3.28
CA LEU A 74 28.64 23.92 -2.48
C LEU A 74 28.81 24.35 -1.01
N GLY A 75 29.17 25.61 -0.77
CA GLY A 75 29.27 26.17 0.56
C GLY A 75 27.92 26.16 1.28
N ASN A 76 26.86 26.66 0.63
CA ASN A 76 25.51 26.66 1.22
C ASN A 76 25.04 25.22 1.55
N GLU A 77 25.27 24.26 0.65
CA GLU A 77 24.96 22.83 0.88
C GLU A 77 25.71 22.28 2.12
N CYS A 78 27.00 22.57 2.23
CA CYS A 78 27.83 22.14 3.36
C CYS A 78 27.41 22.80 4.69
N LEU A 79 27.05 24.08 4.67
CA LEU A 79 26.60 24.82 5.85
C LEU A 79 25.27 24.26 6.37
N VAL A 80 24.29 24.06 5.48
CA VAL A 80 22.99 23.46 5.83
C VAL A 80 23.18 22.06 6.42
N LEU A 81 24.01 21.20 5.78
CA LEU A 81 24.32 19.87 6.30
C LEU A 81 24.96 19.92 7.69
N SER A 82 25.90 20.85 7.92
CA SER A 82 26.56 21.03 9.20
C SER A 82 25.56 21.34 10.33
N HIS A 83 24.62 22.25 10.08
CA HIS A 83 23.60 22.62 11.06
C HIS A 83 22.62 21.50 11.37
N LEU A 84 22.13 20.81 10.34
CA LEU A 84 21.17 19.70 10.51
C LEU A 84 21.78 18.55 11.32
N THR A 85 23.00 18.15 10.98
CA THR A 85 23.70 17.10 11.71
C THR A 85 24.14 17.55 13.10
N GLY A 86 24.50 18.82 13.30
CA GLY A 86 24.78 19.35 14.63
C GLY A 86 23.56 19.29 15.55
N SER A 87 22.38 19.61 15.02
CA SER A 87 21.10 19.53 15.75
C SER A 87 20.74 18.08 16.07
N ALA A 88 20.86 17.16 15.11
CA ALA A 88 20.65 15.73 15.34
C ALA A 88 21.62 15.15 16.39
N ALA A 89 22.88 15.59 16.40
CA ALA A 89 23.85 15.22 17.42
C ALA A 89 23.40 15.67 18.81
N HIS A 90 22.95 16.93 18.94
CA HIS A 90 22.43 17.45 20.19
C HIS A 90 21.24 16.63 20.70
N TYR A 91 20.26 16.34 19.83
CA TYR A 91 19.12 15.50 20.20
C TYR A 91 19.56 14.10 20.65
N ALA A 92 20.44 13.44 19.90
CA ALA A 92 20.95 12.12 20.26
C ALA A 92 21.67 12.15 21.62
N PHE A 93 22.56 13.13 21.87
CA PHE A 93 23.22 13.27 23.16
C PHE A 93 22.23 13.57 24.30
N SER A 94 21.16 14.33 24.03
CA SER A 94 20.12 14.63 25.03
C SER A 94 19.34 13.39 25.47
N GLN A 95 19.43 12.28 24.75
CA GLN A 95 18.79 11.01 25.08
C GLN A 95 19.66 10.10 25.96
N ILE A 96 20.95 10.42 26.12
CA ILE A 96 21.86 9.66 26.98
C ILE A 96 21.37 9.74 28.43
N GLY A 97 21.15 8.59 29.06
CA GLY A 97 20.69 8.49 30.45
C GLY A 97 19.19 8.71 30.65
N LYS A 98 18.43 9.04 29.60
CA LYS A 98 16.96 9.04 29.69
C LYS A 98 16.44 7.61 29.70
N LYS A 99 15.47 7.34 30.58
CA LYS A 99 14.71 6.07 30.55
C LYS A 99 13.79 6.08 29.34
N ILE A 100 14.27 5.62 28.20
CA ILE A 100 13.42 5.43 27.03
C ILE A 100 12.77 4.05 27.17
N SER A 101 11.55 4.05 27.71
CA SER A 101 10.71 2.85 27.83
C SER A 101 9.88 2.65 26.56
N TYR A 102 10.46 2.90 25.39
CA TYR A 102 9.74 2.78 24.13
C TYR A 102 9.90 1.37 23.56
N HIS A 103 8.77 0.68 23.36
CA HIS A 103 8.73 -0.64 22.76
C HIS A 103 7.84 -0.59 21.51
N PRO A 104 8.43 -0.61 20.29
CA PRO A 104 7.70 -0.42 19.02
C PRO A 104 6.72 -1.55 18.71
N PHE A 105 6.82 -2.69 19.41
CA PHE A 105 5.93 -3.84 19.24
C PHE A 105 4.97 -4.01 20.43
N ALA A 106 4.91 -3.06 21.36
CA ALA A 106 4.17 -3.22 22.63
C ALA A 106 2.71 -3.61 22.41
N SER A 107 2.01 -2.87 21.54
CA SER A 107 0.59 -3.14 21.30
C SER A 107 0.38 -4.47 20.56
N TRP A 108 1.31 -4.91 19.70
CA TRP A 108 1.24 -6.25 19.12
C TRP A 108 1.45 -7.33 20.18
N GLU A 109 2.45 -7.18 21.05
CA GLU A 109 2.73 -8.16 22.11
C GLU A 109 1.60 -8.26 23.12
N GLU A 110 1.04 -7.12 23.53
CA GLU A 110 -0.10 -7.07 24.43
C GLU A 110 -1.32 -7.75 23.81
N ASN A 111 -1.59 -7.49 22.53
CA ASN A 111 -2.69 -8.15 21.83
C ASN A 111 -2.45 -9.65 21.69
N ARG A 112 -1.22 -10.08 21.35
CA ARG A 112 -0.84 -11.48 21.28
C ARG A 112 -1.01 -12.20 22.63
N LEU A 113 -0.55 -11.58 23.72
CA LEU A 113 -0.69 -12.12 25.07
C LEU A 113 -2.15 -12.18 25.50
N GLY A 114 -2.94 -11.15 25.18
CA GLY A 114 -4.39 -11.15 25.41
C GLY A 114 -5.10 -12.27 24.66
N LEU A 115 -4.78 -12.45 23.38
CA LEU A 115 -5.33 -13.56 22.58
C LEU A 115 -4.91 -14.94 23.10
N ALA A 116 -3.73 -15.07 23.71
CA ALA A 116 -3.26 -16.35 24.25
C ALA A 116 -4.07 -16.80 25.48
N GLN A 117 -4.77 -15.88 26.14
CA GLN A 117 -5.62 -16.16 27.29
C GLN A 117 -7.06 -16.55 26.90
N ILE A 118 -7.44 -16.30 25.65
CA ILE A 118 -8.79 -16.61 25.15
C ILE A 118 -8.85 -18.09 24.77
N PRO A 119 -9.82 -18.86 25.29
CA PRO A 119 -9.95 -20.27 24.94
C PRO A 119 -10.29 -20.43 23.45
N ALA A 120 -10.01 -21.61 22.91
CA ALA A 120 -10.55 -22.04 21.62
C ALA A 120 -11.06 -23.48 21.79
N MET A 121 -12.34 -23.67 21.46
CA MET A 121 -13.07 -24.93 21.61
C MET A 121 -13.18 -25.68 20.28
N THR A 122 -13.03 -24.99 19.16
CA THR A 122 -13.12 -25.57 17.81
C THR A 122 -11.91 -25.21 16.95
N GLU A 123 -11.65 -26.00 15.90
CA GLU A 123 -10.62 -25.67 14.91
C GLU A 123 -10.87 -24.30 14.25
N THR A 124 -12.14 -23.95 14.01
CA THR A 124 -12.52 -22.64 13.46
C THR A 124 -12.12 -21.50 14.39
N GLU A 125 -12.32 -21.67 15.70
CA GLU A 125 -11.92 -20.70 16.71
C GLU A 125 -10.39 -20.60 16.85
N GLN A 126 -9.67 -21.72 16.76
CA GLN A 126 -8.21 -21.69 16.70
C GLN A 126 -7.71 -20.94 15.46
N LYS A 127 -8.37 -21.16 14.32
CA LYS A 127 -8.06 -20.45 13.08
C LYS A 127 -8.34 -18.95 13.21
N LEU A 128 -9.43 -18.56 13.87
CA LEU A 128 -9.73 -17.16 14.14
C LEU A 128 -8.65 -16.52 15.02
N LEU A 129 -8.28 -17.14 16.16
CA LEU A 129 -7.27 -16.59 17.06
C LEU A 129 -5.88 -16.48 16.38
N GLY A 130 -5.49 -17.50 15.63
CA GLY A 130 -4.22 -17.49 14.90
C GLY A 130 -4.19 -16.45 13.77
N PHE A 131 -5.31 -16.23 13.10
CA PHE A 131 -5.47 -15.14 12.14
C PHE A 131 -5.31 -13.76 12.83
N LEU A 132 -6.05 -13.52 13.92
CA LEU A 132 -6.00 -12.24 14.63
C LEU A 132 -4.61 -11.93 15.20
N GLU A 133 -3.90 -12.93 15.72
CA GLU A 133 -2.52 -12.79 16.21
C GLU A 133 -1.55 -12.23 15.15
N ARG A 134 -1.79 -12.56 13.88
CA ARG A 134 -1.00 -12.07 12.74
C ARG A 134 -1.51 -10.75 12.18
N ARG A 135 -2.80 -10.45 12.35
CA ARG A 135 -3.41 -9.19 11.88
C ARG A 135 -3.00 -7.98 12.70
N PHE A 136 -2.85 -8.13 14.02
CA PHE A 136 -2.69 -6.98 14.91
C PHE A 136 -1.48 -6.11 14.55
N LEU A 137 -1.71 -4.81 14.39
CA LEU A 137 -0.69 -3.81 14.05
C LEU A 137 0.25 -4.19 12.90
N ALA A 138 -0.19 -5.03 11.96
CA ALA A 138 0.45 -5.26 10.68
C ALA A 138 0.42 -3.98 9.82
N LYS A 139 1.23 -2.97 10.20
CA LYS A 139 1.51 -1.79 9.38
C LYS A 139 2.08 -2.29 8.07
N CYS A 140 1.24 -2.30 7.05
CA CYS A 140 1.66 -2.74 5.75
C CYS A 140 2.67 -1.77 5.18
N ALA A 141 3.88 -2.28 4.98
CA ALA A 141 4.87 -1.75 4.05
C ALA A 141 5.32 -0.30 4.28
N GLY A 142 6.63 -0.12 4.41
CA GLY A 142 7.26 1.17 4.10
C GLY A 142 7.67 2.02 5.30
N PHE A 143 7.82 1.41 6.47
CA PHE A 143 8.70 1.95 7.50
C PHE A 143 10.00 1.16 7.47
N TYR A 144 11.13 1.85 7.56
CA TYR A 144 12.40 1.17 7.85
C TYR A 144 12.43 0.84 9.35
N PRO A 145 12.62 -0.44 9.74
CA PRO A 145 12.63 -0.82 11.16
C PRO A 145 13.63 0.01 11.98
N PHE A 146 14.81 0.28 11.43
CA PHE A 146 15.81 1.14 12.08
C PHE A 146 15.27 2.55 12.42
N ILE A 147 14.54 3.16 11.49
CA ILE A 147 13.97 4.48 11.66
C ILE A 147 12.94 4.49 12.81
N VAL A 148 12.03 3.52 12.82
CA VAL A 148 10.99 3.40 13.85
C VAL A 148 11.57 3.05 15.21
N ASN A 149 12.55 2.13 15.25
CA ASN A 149 13.06 1.56 16.49
C ASN A 149 14.11 2.44 17.17
N HIS A 150 14.87 3.23 16.41
CA HIS A 150 16.02 3.98 16.94
C HIS A 150 15.95 5.48 16.68
N VAL A 151 15.47 5.92 15.52
CA VAL A 151 15.51 7.35 15.17
C VAL A 151 14.29 8.10 15.67
N ALA A 152 13.08 7.59 15.45
CA ALA A 152 11.86 8.24 15.93
C ALA A 152 11.84 8.49 17.46
N PRO A 153 12.30 7.54 18.30
CA PRO A 153 12.35 7.75 19.75
C PRO A 153 13.28 8.90 20.18
N ILE A 154 14.33 9.23 19.40
CA ILE A 154 15.22 10.36 19.69
C ILE A 154 14.44 11.68 19.76
N PHE A 155 13.39 11.79 18.94
CA PHE A 155 12.55 12.98 18.81
C PHE A 155 11.25 12.87 19.62
N GLY A 156 11.12 11.85 20.48
CA GLY A 156 9.90 11.60 21.25
C GLY A 156 8.71 11.16 20.38
N ILE A 157 8.98 10.61 19.19
CA ILE A 157 7.95 10.09 18.30
C ILE A 157 7.83 8.58 18.53
N SER A 158 6.62 8.14 18.88
CA SER A 158 6.26 6.74 19.15
C SER A 158 5.47 6.20 17.96
N VAL A 159 5.92 5.08 17.37
CA VAL A 159 5.30 4.43 16.21
C VAL A 159 5.17 2.93 16.45
N GLN A 160 3.97 2.49 16.83
CA GLN A 160 3.71 1.05 16.98
C GLN A 160 3.77 0.34 15.62
N THR A 161 4.34 -0.86 15.56
CA THR A 161 4.49 -1.67 14.33
C THR A 161 4.36 -3.17 14.65
N HIS A 162 4.16 -3.98 13.60
CA HIS A 162 4.26 -5.44 13.71
C HIS A 162 5.72 -5.89 13.67
N PRO A 163 6.12 -6.96 14.38
CA PRO A 163 7.48 -7.49 14.32
C PRO A 163 7.95 -7.87 12.91
N GLU A 164 7.02 -8.32 12.05
CA GLU A 164 7.30 -8.66 10.65
C GLU A 164 7.18 -7.46 9.69
N THR A 165 7.07 -6.23 10.18
CA THR A 165 6.98 -5.03 9.32
C THR A 165 8.23 -4.90 8.45
N GLN A 166 8.04 -4.85 7.13
CA GLN A 166 9.11 -4.62 6.14
C GLN A 166 8.74 -3.47 5.20
N SER A 167 9.70 -3.04 4.37
CA SER A 167 9.46 -2.01 3.35
C SER A 167 8.50 -2.47 2.24
N THR A 168 8.29 -3.79 2.08
CA THR A 168 7.55 -4.39 0.96
C THR A 168 6.62 -5.51 1.43
N TYR A 169 5.56 -5.18 2.16
CA TYR A 169 4.60 -6.20 2.58
C TYR A 169 3.66 -6.61 1.41
N ALA A 170 3.85 -7.83 0.91
CA ALA A 170 3.00 -8.62 -0.01
C ALA A 170 2.55 -8.06 -1.38
N ARG A 171 2.78 -6.78 -1.73
CA ARG A 171 2.24 -6.23 -3.00
C ARG A 171 3.00 -6.60 -4.27
N ASP A 172 4.32 -6.77 -4.21
CA ASP A 172 5.16 -7.10 -5.37
C ASP A 172 6.29 -8.05 -4.94
N PRO A 173 5.97 -9.33 -4.67
CA PRO A 173 6.98 -10.31 -4.25
C PRO A 173 8.06 -10.54 -5.31
N ARG A 174 7.82 -10.16 -6.57
CA ARG A 174 8.84 -10.17 -7.63
C ARG A 174 9.99 -9.21 -7.34
N ARG A 175 9.72 -7.94 -6.98
CA ARG A 175 10.80 -6.97 -6.69
C ARG A 175 11.49 -7.24 -5.36
N THR A 176 10.70 -7.49 -4.33
CA THR A 176 11.22 -7.76 -2.98
C THR A 176 10.18 -8.54 -2.19
N ALA A 177 10.29 -9.87 -2.20
CA ALA A 177 9.46 -10.73 -1.38
C ALA A 177 9.65 -10.40 0.11
N SER A 178 8.55 -10.08 0.80
CA SER A 178 8.57 -9.92 2.25
C SER A 178 8.97 -11.22 2.94
N HIS A 179 9.60 -11.12 4.10
CA HIS A 179 9.86 -12.27 4.99
C HIS A 179 8.58 -13.06 5.25
N THR A 180 7.46 -12.41 5.55
CA THR A 180 6.17 -13.08 5.74
C THR A 180 5.79 -13.92 4.53
N TYR A 181 5.83 -13.37 3.32
CA TYR A 181 5.58 -14.13 2.09
C TYR A 181 6.51 -15.35 1.95
N LEU A 182 7.82 -15.18 2.18
CA LEU A 182 8.80 -16.27 2.09
C LEU A 182 8.54 -17.34 3.15
N GLU A 183 8.28 -16.94 4.39
CA GLU A 183 7.93 -17.85 5.49
C GLU A 183 6.65 -18.63 5.18
N ARG A 184 5.63 -17.97 4.60
CA ARG A 184 4.38 -18.60 4.17
C ARG A 184 4.63 -19.62 3.05
N VAL A 185 5.51 -19.30 2.09
CA VAL A 185 5.92 -20.23 1.03
C VAL A 185 6.58 -21.48 1.63
N GLU A 186 7.56 -21.30 2.52
CA GLU A 186 8.29 -22.43 3.12
C GLU A 186 7.38 -23.30 4.00
N LYS A 187 6.56 -22.68 4.87
CA LYS A 187 5.57 -23.42 5.68
C LYS A 187 4.60 -24.22 4.82
N TRP A 188 4.16 -23.68 3.67
CA TRP A 188 3.26 -24.42 2.80
C TRP A 188 3.96 -25.58 2.09
N LYS A 189 5.20 -25.40 1.63
CA LYS A 189 5.98 -26.51 1.07
C LYS A 189 6.12 -27.69 2.02
N GLU A 190 6.17 -27.48 3.34
CA GLU A 190 6.28 -28.56 4.33
C GLU A 190 5.10 -29.56 4.30
N VAL A 191 3.90 -29.08 3.93
CA VAL A 191 2.66 -29.88 3.90
C VAL A 191 2.25 -30.33 2.50
N LEU A 192 2.96 -29.89 1.44
CA LEU A 192 2.73 -30.36 0.07
C LEU A 192 3.39 -31.74 -0.17
N PRO A 193 2.84 -32.58 -1.07
CA PRO A 193 3.49 -33.83 -1.46
C PRO A 193 4.92 -33.54 -1.99
N GLN A 194 5.92 -34.34 -1.63
CA GLN A 194 7.34 -34.16 -2.02
C GLN A 194 7.49 -34.03 -3.56
N PRO A 195 8.49 -33.29 -4.09
CA PRO A 195 9.63 -32.67 -3.39
C PRO A 195 9.38 -31.24 -2.87
N ARG A 196 9.89 -30.96 -1.66
CA ARG A 196 9.88 -29.61 -1.04
C ARG A 196 10.75 -28.57 -1.76
N SER A 197 11.69 -29.01 -2.60
CA SER A 197 12.63 -28.15 -3.32
C SER A 197 12.00 -27.39 -4.48
N TYR A 198 10.78 -27.73 -4.89
CA TYR A 198 10.13 -27.13 -6.05
C TYR A 198 9.62 -25.71 -5.73
N PRO A 199 9.85 -24.72 -6.62
CA PRO A 199 9.40 -23.36 -6.38
C PRO A 199 7.87 -23.27 -6.26
N LEU A 200 7.40 -22.39 -5.38
CA LEU A 200 5.98 -22.17 -5.12
C LEU A 200 5.69 -20.66 -5.14
N VAL A 201 4.71 -20.27 -5.94
CA VAL A 201 4.16 -18.90 -5.97
C VAL A 201 2.81 -18.91 -5.27
N LEU A 202 2.61 -18.02 -4.29
CA LEU A 202 1.32 -17.86 -3.62
C LEU A 202 0.43 -16.92 -4.42
N THR A 203 -0.79 -17.36 -4.65
CA THR A 203 -1.77 -16.73 -5.53
C THR A 203 -3.11 -16.59 -4.82
N ARG A 204 -4.02 -15.84 -5.42
CA ARG A 204 -5.41 -15.80 -4.97
C ARG A 204 -6.06 -17.20 -5.04
N PRO A 205 -7.07 -17.52 -4.21
CA PRO A 205 -7.67 -18.87 -4.13
C PRO A 205 -8.58 -19.29 -5.30
N ALA A 206 -8.50 -18.58 -6.42
CA ALA A 206 -9.35 -18.74 -7.59
C ALA A 206 -8.59 -19.37 -8.76
N ASP A 207 -9.31 -19.85 -9.77
CA ASP A 207 -8.67 -20.28 -11.01
C ASP A 207 -8.13 -19.07 -11.77
N LEU A 208 -6.86 -19.15 -12.16
CA LEU A 208 -6.15 -18.09 -12.84
C LEU A 208 -5.96 -18.36 -14.34
N GLN A 209 -6.44 -19.49 -14.85
CA GLN A 209 -6.23 -19.91 -16.25
C GLN A 209 -6.52 -18.79 -17.27
N GLU A 210 -7.64 -18.08 -17.09
CA GLU A 210 -8.06 -17.05 -18.04
C GLU A 210 -7.13 -15.82 -18.11
N TYR A 211 -6.26 -15.63 -17.12
CA TYR A 211 -5.35 -14.49 -17.00
C TYR A 211 -3.94 -14.78 -17.51
N PHE A 212 -3.69 -15.99 -17.99
CA PHE A 212 -2.44 -16.35 -18.65
C PHE A 212 -2.62 -16.37 -20.19
N PRO A 213 -1.58 -15.99 -20.96
CA PRO A 213 -1.70 -15.88 -22.42
C PRO A 213 -1.74 -17.26 -23.11
N PHE A 214 -0.96 -18.23 -22.61
CA PHE A 214 -0.90 -19.60 -23.12
C PHE A 214 -0.94 -20.57 -21.94
N TYR A 215 -2.13 -20.96 -21.50
CA TYR A 215 -2.35 -21.87 -20.38
C TYR A 215 -3.18 -23.07 -20.80
N PHE A 216 -2.67 -24.28 -20.55
CA PHE A 216 -3.31 -25.53 -20.93
C PHE A 216 -3.37 -26.46 -19.73
N THR A 217 -4.58 -26.84 -19.32
CA THR A 217 -4.79 -27.92 -18.35
C THR A 217 -4.76 -29.26 -19.07
N LEU A 218 -3.87 -30.14 -18.63
CA LEU A 218 -3.73 -31.49 -19.18
C LEU A 218 -4.40 -32.50 -18.24
N LYS A 219 -5.24 -33.36 -18.81
CA LYS A 219 -5.86 -34.52 -18.14
C LYS A 219 -5.06 -35.80 -18.40
N SER A 220 -4.39 -35.88 -19.54
CA SER A 220 -3.43 -36.94 -19.86
C SER A 220 -2.23 -36.39 -20.63
N SER A 221 -1.18 -37.20 -20.81
CA SER A 221 -0.04 -36.86 -21.66
C SER A 221 -0.43 -36.63 -23.13
N ASP A 222 -1.53 -37.23 -23.58
CA ASP A 222 -1.98 -37.12 -24.98
C ASP A 222 -2.50 -35.73 -25.31
N ASP A 223 -3.04 -35.01 -24.31
CA ASP A 223 -3.51 -33.63 -24.46
C ASP A 223 -2.39 -32.67 -24.91
N PHE A 224 -1.12 -33.05 -24.69
CA PHE A 224 0.04 -32.28 -25.13
C PHE A 224 0.09 -32.11 -26.66
N ALA A 225 -0.53 -33.00 -27.43
CA ALA A 225 -0.60 -32.88 -28.89
C ALA A 225 -1.29 -31.59 -29.35
N ASN A 226 -2.16 -31.01 -28.51
CA ASN A 226 -2.90 -29.78 -28.80
C ASN A 226 -2.14 -28.50 -28.43
N VAL A 227 -0.94 -28.62 -27.84
CA VAL A 227 -0.15 -27.48 -27.38
C VAL A 227 0.57 -26.81 -28.57
N PRO A 228 0.47 -25.48 -28.77
CA PRO A 228 1.08 -24.78 -29.89
C PRO A 228 2.61 -24.87 -29.94
N ARG A 229 3.19 -25.25 -31.08
CA ARG A 229 4.64 -25.51 -31.25
C ARG A 229 5.55 -24.29 -31.19
N LYS A 230 5.02 -23.08 -31.40
CA LYS A 230 5.77 -21.83 -31.37
C LYS A 230 4.91 -20.72 -30.78
N THR A 231 5.41 -20.11 -29.71
CA THR A 231 4.81 -18.95 -29.05
C THR A 231 5.91 -17.94 -28.72
N HIS A 232 5.55 -16.66 -28.61
CA HIS A 232 6.46 -15.60 -28.19
C HIS A 232 6.56 -15.50 -26.67
N SER A 233 5.57 -16.06 -25.96
CA SER A 233 5.52 -16.13 -24.50
C SER A 233 5.62 -17.58 -24.02
N PRO A 234 6.05 -17.80 -22.76
CA PRO A 234 6.04 -19.11 -22.11
C PRO A 234 4.69 -19.81 -22.18
N ILE A 235 4.69 -21.12 -22.44
CA ILE A 235 3.50 -21.96 -22.35
C ILE A 235 3.42 -22.53 -20.94
N VAL A 236 2.31 -22.27 -20.23
CA VAL A 236 2.03 -22.83 -18.91
C VAL A 236 1.20 -24.10 -19.08
N LEU A 237 1.72 -25.22 -18.61
CA LEU A 237 1.03 -26.51 -18.61
C LEU A 237 0.63 -26.86 -17.18
N ASP A 238 -0.67 -26.93 -16.94
CA ASP A 238 -1.25 -27.29 -15.66
C ASP A 238 -1.47 -28.80 -15.59
N LEU A 239 -0.68 -29.45 -14.74
CA LEU A 239 -0.65 -30.89 -14.53
C LEU A 239 -1.45 -31.33 -13.31
N THR A 240 -2.29 -30.44 -12.76
CA THR A 240 -3.05 -30.73 -11.53
C THR A 240 -3.91 -31.98 -11.65
N GLU A 241 -4.58 -32.21 -12.78
CA GLU A 241 -5.45 -33.39 -12.97
C GLU A 241 -4.64 -34.68 -13.17
N ILE A 242 -3.47 -34.62 -13.80
CA ILE A 242 -2.57 -35.78 -13.96
C ILE A 242 -1.99 -36.23 -12.60
N LEU A 243 -1.72 -35.28 -11.72
CA LEU A 243 -1.08 -35.51 -10.43
C LEU A 243 -2.09 -35.66 -9.27
N LYS A 244 -3.39 -35.73 -9.59
CA LYS A 244 -4.47 -35.70 -8.62
C LYS A 244 -4.60 -37.04 -7.90
N GLY A 245 -4.67 -36.99 -6.57
CA GLY A 245 -4.84 -38.18 -5.73
C GLY A 245 -3.54 -38.95 -5.46
N GLU A 246 -2.43 -38.53 -6.06
CA GLU A 246 -1.11 -39.13 -5.84
C GLU A 246 -0.39 -38.49 -4.65
N SER A 247 0.41 -39.28 -3.92
CA SER A 247 1.18 -38.76 -2.78
C SER A 247 2.51 -39.49 -2.60
N GLY A 248 3.50 -38.79 -2.04
CA GLY A 248 4.83 -39.37 -1.80
C GLY A 248 5.46 -39.93 -3.08
N GLU A 249 5.75 -41.23 -3.08
CA GLU A 249 6.45 -41.91 -4.16
C GLU A 249 5.58 -42.08 -5.42
N THR A 250 4.27 -42.27 -5.27
CA THR A 250 3.38 -42.43 -6.44
C THR A 250 3.22 -41.11 -7.20
N TRP A 251 3.26 -39.98 -6.49
CA TRP A 251 3.30 -38.64 -7.11
C TRP A 251 4.56 -38.44 -7.96
N LEU A 252 5.72 -38.86 -7.45
CA LEU A 252 6.98 -38.77 -8.17
C LEU A 252 6.97 -39.66 -9.43
N GLN A 253 6.46 -40.89 -9.31
CA GLN A 253 6.32 -41.80 -10.45
C GLN A 253 5.39 -41.24 -11.53
N ALA A 254 4.27 -40.63 -11.15
CA ALA A 254 3.35 -39.99 -12.11
C ALA A 254 4.03 -38.81 -12.83
N TRP A 255 4.79 -38.00 -12.10
CA TRP A 255 5.56 -36.89 -12.67
C TRP A 255 6.64 -37.38 -13.66
N GLU A 256 7.45 -38.36 -13.26
CA GLU A 256 8.50 -38.94 -14.11
C GLU A 256 7.93 -39.63 -15.36
N SER A 257 6.78 -40.30 -15.21
CA SER A 257 6.04 -40.92 -16.33
C SER A 257 5.59 -39.87 -17.34
N PHE A 258 5.02 -38.75 -16.88
CA PHE A 258 4.66 -37.64 -17.74
C PHE A 258 5.88 -37.06 -18.47
N GLN A 259 6.99 -36.81 -17.75
CA GLN A 259 8.21 -36.29 -18.37
C GLN A 259 8.74 -37.19 -19.50
N THR A 260 8.60 -38.51 -19.33
CA THR A 260 9.03 -39.53 -20.30
C THR A 260 8.07 -39.62 -21.50
N ALA A 261 6.77 -39.44 -21.29
CA ALA A 261 5.76 -39.52 -22.33
C ALA A 261 5.83 -38.36 -23.35
N ILE A 262 6.33 -37.18 -22.94
CA ILE A 262 6.41 -36.03 -23.83
C ILE A 262 7.66 -36.15 -24.76
N PRO A 263 7.58 -35.89 -26.08
CA PRO A 263 8.70 -35.99 -27.02
C PRO A 263 9.81 -34.92 -26.81
N LYS A 264 11.09 -35.31 -26.84
CA LYS A 264 12.27 -34.45 -26.59
C LYS A 264 12.39 -33.19 -27.47
N THR A 265 11.79 -33.19 -28.66
CA THR A 265 11.96 -32.15 -29.71
C THR A 265 10.99 -30.96 -29.61
N SER A 266 10.22 -30.85 -28.54
CA SER A 266 9.03 -29.99 -28.51
C SER A 266 9.15 -28.84 -27.48
N HIS A 267 9.05 -27.60 -28.02
CA HIS A 267 8.87 -26.29 -27.37
C HIS A 267 10.07 -25.71 -26.57
N PRO A 268 10.64 -24.57 -26.97
CA PRO A 268 11.80 -23.98 -26.28
C PRO A 268 11.45 -23.31 -24.94
N TYR A 269 10.18 -23.24 -24.52
CA TYR A 269 9.81 -22.53 -23.29
C TYR A 269 8.48 -22.99 -22.66
N VAL A 270 8.52 -24.16 -22.01
CA VAL A 270 7.38 -24.76 -21.30
C VAL A 270 7.57 -24.65 -19.79
N LEU A 271 6.53 -24.23 -19.09
CA LEU A 271 6.44 -24.15 -17.64
C LEU A 271 5.38 -25.13 -17.15
N CYS A 272 5.81 -26.26 -16.60
CA CYS A 272 4.89 -27.22 -15.98
C CYS A 272 4.55 -26.74 -14.57
N VAL A 273 3.27 -26.63 -14.25
CA VAL A 273 2.79 -26.21 -12.95
C VAL A 273 1.80 -27.20 -12.36
N GLN A 274 1.67 -27.18 -11.05
CA GLN A 274 0.55 -27.79 -10.34
C GLN A 274 -0.14 -26.71 -9.51
N LYS A 275 -1.46 -26.59 -9.67
CA LYS A 275 -2.30 -25.79 -8.79
C LYS A 275 -2.41 -26.50 -7.45
N VAL A 276 -2.10 -25.77 -6.39
CA VAL A 276 -2.32 -26.18 -5.01
C VAL A 276 -3.25 -25.17 -4.35
N LYS A 277 -4.11 -25.61 -3.44
CA LYS A 277 -5.06 -24.73 -2.76
C LYS A 277 -5.16 -25.10 -1.28
N GLN A 278 -5.21 -24.09 -0.43
CA GLN A 278 -5.46 -24.23 1.00
C GLN A 278 -6.42 -23.12 1.43
N ASP A 279 -7.66 -23.50 1.74
CA ASP A 279 -8.74 -22.59 2.16
C ASP A 279 -8.84 -21.34 1.27
N ASN A 280 -8.29 -20.22 1.76
CA ASN A 280 -8.37 -18.88 1.17
C ASN A 280 -7.11 -18.44 0.43
N VAL A 281 -6.15 -19.35 0.19
CA VAL A 281 -4.94 -19.07 -0.59
C VAL A 281 -4.76 -20.13 -1.67
N GLY A 282 -4.40 -19.69 -2.87
CA GLY A 282 -4.01 -20.55 -3.99
C GLY A 282 -2.49 -20.60 -4.11
N GLY A 283 -1.98 -21.56 -4.87
CA GLY A 283 -0.55 -21.62 -5.19
C GLY A 283 -0.30 -22.28 -6.53
N LEU A 284 0.76 -21.82 -7.20
CA LEU A 284 1.32 -22.47 -8.39
C LEU A 284 2.69 -23.04 -8.02
N ARG A 285 2.77 -24.37 -7.95
CA ARG A 285 4.03 -25.08 -7.78
C ARG A 285 4.65 -25.30 -9.16
N LEU A 286 5.85 -24.76 -9.38
CA LEU A 286 6.61 -24.99 -10.61
C LEU A 286 7.29 -26.35 -10.56
N LEU A 287 7.06 -27.17 -11.58
CA LEU A 287 7.59 -28.53 -11.71
C LEU A 287 8.77 -28.53 -12.71
N PRO A 288 10.01 -28.78 -12.26
CA PRO A 288 11.20 -28.78 -13.13
C PRO A 288 11.13 -29.81 -14.26
N PHE A 289 10.94 -29.36 -15.49
CA PHE A 289 10.73 -30.23 -16.65
C PHE A 289 12.07 -30.66 -17.29
N ARG A 290 12.34 -31.97 -17.39
CA ARG A 290 13.50 -32.56 -18.13
C ARG A 290 14.88 -32.04 -17.72
N SER A 291 15.32 -32.32 -16.50
CA SER A 291 16.67 -31.99 -16.02
C SER A 291 17.08 -30.53 -16.27
N GLN A 292 16.09 -29.61 -16.22
CA GLN A 292 16.33 -28.17 -16.28
C GLN A 292 17.42 -27.76 -15.30
N SER A 293 18.31 -26.89 -15.75
CA SER A 293 19.31 -26.27 -14.90
C SER A 293 18.62 -25.40 -13.81
N PRO A 294 19.25 -25.20 -12.65
CA PRO A 294 18.74 -24.29 -11.62
C PRO A 294 18.41 -22.88 -12.16
N GLN A 295 19.18 -22.40 -13.13
CA GLN A 295 18.98 -21.10 -13.78
C GLN A 295 17.70 -21.06 -14.62
N GLU A 296 17.35 -22.15 -15.31
CA GLU A 296 16.10 -22.24 -16.08
C GLU A 296 14.88 -22.32 -15.16
N ILE A 297 14.98 -23.07 -14.07
CA ILE A 297 13.93 -23.14 -13.03
C ILE A 297 13.71 -21.75 -12.42
N GLU A 298 14.78 -21.05 -12.05
CA GLU A 298 14.71 -19.69 -11.51
C GLU A 298 14.10 -18.71 -12.52
N LYS A 299 14.45 -18.82 -13.80
CA LYS A 299 13.86 -17.99 -14.87
C LYS A 299 12.36 -18.25 -15.02
N GLY A 300 11.92 -19.51 -14.96
CA GLY A 300 10.51 -19.90 -14.99
C GLY A 300 9.75 -19.42 -13.77
N TYR A 301 10.33 -19.58 -12.58
CA TYR A 301 9.77 -19.09 -11.31
C TYR A 301 9.61 -17.58 -11.34
N ARG A 302 10.65 -16.84 -11.74
CA ARG A 302 10.59 -15.38 -11.90
C ARG A 302 9.47 -15.01 -12.83
N TYR A 303 9.40 -15.58 -14.04
CA TYR A 303 8.33 -15.28 -15.00
C TYR A 303 6.93 -15.41 -14.39
N LEU A 304 6.63 -16.54 -13.72
CA LEU A 304 5.34 -16.75 -13.07
C LEU A 304 5.07 -15.71 -11.98
N LEU A 305 6.09 -15.46 -11.13
CA LEU A 305 5.99 -14.48 -10.06
C LEU A 305 5.78 -13.07 -10.62
N GLU A 306 6.47 -12.69 -11.70
CA GLU A 306 6.31 -11.39 -12.33
C GLU A 306 4.91 -11.23 -12.89
N TRP A 307 4.44 -12.23 -13.67
CA TRP A 307 3.12 -12.21 -14.27
C TRP A 307 2.02 -12.07 -13.21
N ILE A 308 2.05 -12.93 -12.20
CA ILE A 308 1.03 -12.91 -11.14
C ILE A 308 1.07 -11.60 -10.34
N SER A 309 2.27 -11.08 -10.05
CA SER A 309 2.43 -9.82 -9.29
C SER A 309 1.94 -8.61 -10.09
N PHE A 310 2.33 -8.49 -11.36
CA PHE A 310 1.91 -7.37 -12.20
C PHE A 310 0.40 -7.31 -12.32
N PHE A 311 -0.26 -8.44 -12.57
CA PHE A 311 -1.70 -8.50 -12.76
C PHE A 311 -2.51 -8.41 -11.44
N GLY A 312 -1.85 -8.23 -10.28
CA GLY A 312 -2.53 -8.14 -8.99
C GLY A 312 -3.23 -9.44 -8.59
N LEU A 313 -2.65 -10.59 -8.97
CA LEU A 313 -3.18 -11.94 -8.73
C LEU A 313 -2.39 -12.72 -7.67
N THR A 314 -1.45 -12.06 -6.99
CA THR A 314 -0.77 -12.61 -5.81
C THR A 314 -1.75 -12.72 -4.65
N ALA A 315 -1.48 -13.66 -3.75
CA ALA A 315 -2.19 -13.69 -2.47
C ALA A 315 -2.00 -12.35 -1.76
N ASN A 316 -3.10 -11.71 -1.39
CA ASN A 316 -3.06 -10.47 -0.63
C ASN A 316 -2.68 -10.76 0.83
N ARG A 317 -2.37 -9.73 1.60
CA ARG A 317 -1.95 -9.91 3.00
C ARG A 317 -2.97 -10.62 3.89
N ILE A 318 -4.26 -10.35 3.74
CA ILE A 318 -5.30 -10.92 4.59
C ILE A 318 -5.41 -12.41 4.26
N GLU A 319 -5.31 -12.75 2.97
CA GLU A 319 -5.20 -14.13 2.51
C GLU A 319 -3.95 -14.81 3.11
N LEU A 320 -2.78 -14.16 3.11
CA LEU A 320 -1.53 -14.68 3.69
C LEU A 320 -1.58 -14.84 5.22
N ASP A 321 -2.32 -13.99 5.92
CA ASP A 321 -2.50 -14.08 7.38
C ASP A 321 -3.34 -15.30 7.78
N ARG A 322 -4.19 -15.79 6.87
CA ARG A 322 -5.00 -17.01 7.03
C ARG A 322 -4.23 -18.32 6.75
N LEU A 323 -3.08 -18.25 6.09
CA LEU A 323 -2.33 -19.44 5.66
C LEU A 323 -1.60 -20.14 6.83
N LEU A 324 -1.87 -21.43 7.03
CA LEU A 324 -1.19 -22.33 8.00
C LEU A 324 -1.06 -21.75 9.40
N LEU A 325 -2.11 -21.96 10.19
CA LEU A 325 -2.12 -21.65 11.60
C LEU A 325 -1.65 -22.89 12.37
N PRO A 326 -0.60 -22.78 13.21
CA PRO A 326 -0.24 -23.89 14.09
C PRO A 326 -1.43 -24.17 15.01
N ALA A 327 -1.78 -25.45 15.17
CA ALA A 327 -2.85 -25.85 16.08
C ALA A 327 -2.50 -25.35 17.49
N ARG A 328 -3.35 -24.46 18.04
CA ARG A 328 -3.25 -24.13 19.47
C ARG A 328 -3.72 -25.36 20.27
N PRO A 329 -3.20 -25.60 21.48
CA PRO A 329 -3.81 -26.59 22.37
C PRO A 329 -5.27 -26.19 22.59
N LEU A 330 -6.20 -27.15 22.50
CA LEU A 330 -7.57 -26.92 22.95
C LEU A 330 -7.53 -26.70 24.47
N ILE A 331 -7.96 -25.53 24.90
CA ILE A 331 -8.07 -25.20 26.32
C ILE A 331 -9.54 -25.35 26.68
N GLU A 332 -9.88 -26.47 27.31
CA GLU A 332 -11.19 -26.65 27.93
C GLU A 332 -11.27 -25.77 29.17
N THR A 333 -12.18 -24.79 29.14
CA THR A 333 -12.59 -24.04 30.32
C THR A 333 -14.05 -24.32 30.61
N THR A 334 -14.36 -24.56 31.89
CA THR A 334 -15.71 -24.80 32.42
C THR A 334 -16.44 -23.51 32.79
N GLY A 335 -15.89 -22.34 32.47
CA GLY A 335 -16.46 -21.04 32.79
C GLY A 335 -17.16 -20.40 31.59
N SER A 336 -18.44 -20.06 31.74
CA SER A 336 -19.13 -19.18 30.81
C SER A 336 -18.50 -17.79 30.85
N SER A 337 -18.10 -17.23 29.70
CA SER A 337 -17.82 -15.80 29.60
C SER A 337 -19.08 -15.05 30.03
N GLN A 338 -19.02 -14.30 31.14
CA GLN A 338 -20.15 -13.47 31.56
C GLN A 338 -20.17 -12.22 30.70
N MET A 339 -21.26 -12.03 29.97
CA MET A 339 -21.53 -10.80 29.23
C MET A 339 -21.51 -9.62 30.21
N THR A 340 -20.60 -8.67 30.01
CA THR A 340 -20.37 -7.59 30.98
C THR A 340 -21.28 -6.40 30.68
N LEU A 341 -21.54 -6.12 29.39
CA LEU A 341 -22.45 -5.07 28.94
C LEU A 341 -23.30 -5.56 27.76
N SER A 342 -24.55 -5.11 27.69
CA SER A 342 -25.41 -5.30 26.52
C SER A 342 -24.98 -4.42 25.35
N LYS A 343 -25.43 -4.78 24.14
CA LYS A 343 -25.19 -3.99 22.92
C LYS A 343 -25.63 -2.52 23.08
N GLN A 344 -26.83 -2.29 23.63
CA GLN A 344 -27.37 -0.93 23.85
C GLN A 344 -26.53 -0.13 24.84
N GLU A 345 -25.98 -0.77 25.87
CA GLU A 345 -25.08 -0.12 26.82
C GLU A 345 -23.75 0.28 26.15
N ARG A 346 -23.17 -0.60 25.33
CA ARG A 346 -21.96 -0.30 24.53
C ARG A 346 -22.19 0.86 23.56
N GLU A 347 -23.31 0.87 22.84
CA GLU A 347 -23.72 2.01 21.99
C GLU A 347 -23.86 3.30 22.81
N GLY A 348 -24.51 3.22 23.97
CA GLY A 348 -24.67 4.35 24.88
C GLY A 348 -23.33 4.89 25.40
N HIS A 349 -22.37 4.01 25.67
CA HIS A 349 -21.02 4.39 26.10
C HIS A 349 -20.26 5.11 24.98
N LEU A 350 -20.25 4.57 23.77
CA LEU A 350 -19.60 5.20 22.61
C LEU A 350 -20.19 6.58 22.32
N ARG A 351 -21.52 6.72 22.34
CA ARG A 351 -22.18 8.03 22.17
C ARG A 351 -21.77 9.03 23.26
N LYS A 352 -21.69 8.60 24.52
CA LYS A 352 -21.21 9.44 25.64
C LYS A 352 -19.77 9.86 25.45
N LEU A 353 -18.87 8.97 25.01
CA LEU A 353 -17.48 9.30 24.69
C LEU A 353 -17.42 10.32 23.54
N GLY A 354 -18.23 10.13 22.49
CA GLY A 354 -18.37 11.09 21.40
C GLY A 354 -18.84 12.47 21.86
N GLN A 355 -19.75 12.55 22.83
CA GLN A 355 -20.20 13.83 23.39
C GLN A 355 -19.12 14.54 24.23
N LYS A 356 -18.17 13.79 24.82
CA LYS A 356 -17.04 14.35 25.56
C LYS A 356 -15.95 14.94 24.67
N TRP A 357 -15.97 14.68 23.36
CA TRP A 357 -14.98 15.27 22.44
C TRP A 357 -15.15 16.78 22.33
N GLN A 358 -14.17 17.53 22.86
CA GLN A 358 -14.21 18.99 22.95
C GLN A 358 -13.12 19.69 22.12
N LEU A 359 -12.20 18.96 21.48
CA LEU A 359 -11.14 19.58 20.69
C LEU A 359 -11.70 20.23 19.43
N THR A 360 -11.26 21.45 19.14
CA THR A 360 -11.65 22.23 17.96
C THR A 360 -10.75 22.02 16.76
N HIS A 361 -9.68 21.24 16.91
CA HIS A 361 -8.75 20.96 15.81
C HIS A 361 -9.45 20.15 14.70
N PRO A 362 -9.53 20.66 13.46
CA PRO A 362 -10.35 20.04 12.41
C PRO A 362 -9.94 18.60 12.08
N GLN A 363 -8.65 18.35 11.87
CA GLN A 363 -8.12 17.04 11.50
C GLN A 363 -8.24 16.00 12.60
N LYS A 364 -7.98 16.38 13.87
CA LYS A 364 -8.19 15.47 15.02
C LYS A 364 -9.66 15.10 15.12
N THR A 365 -10.55 16.09 14.97
CA THR A 365 -12.00 15.90 15.00
C THR A 365 -12.46 15.01 13.87
N LEU A 366 -11.95 15.23 12.65
CA LEU A 366 -12.23 14.39 11.49
C LEU A 366 -11.93 12.92 11.77
N MET A 367 -10.69 12.62 12.20
CA MET A 367 -10.25 11.25 12.44
C MET A 367 -11.04 10.59 13.57
N PHE A 368 -11.28 11.31 14.67
CA PHE A 368 -12.03 10.82 15.82
C PHE A 368 -13.50 10.54 15.47
N ARG A 369 -14.18 11.51 14.84
CA ARG A 369 -15.60 11.40 14.45
C ARG A 369 -15.82 10.37 13.35
N GLY A 370 -14.92 10.30 12.36
CA GLY A 370 -14.95 9.26 11.33
C GLY A 370 -14.83 7.85 11.95
N THR A 371 -13.93 7.68 12.92
CA THR A 371 -13.75 6.41 13.65
C THR A 371 -14.99 6.05 14.47
N LEU A 372 -15.59 7.02 15.19
CA LEU A 372 -16.83 6.79 15.92
C LEU A 372 -18.00 6.43 15.00
N SER A 373 -18.14 7.09 13.85
CA SER A 373 -19.20 6.80 12.88
C SER A 373 -19.13 5.36 12.38
N ILE A 374 -17.92 4.83 12.19
CA ILE A 374 -17.68 3.43 11.82
C ILE A 374 -18.14 2.48 12.95
N LEU A 375 -17.75 2.76 14.20
CA LEU A 375 -18.12 1.94 15.36
C LEU A 375 -19.64 1.95 15.62
N GLU A 376 -20.27 3.13 15.55
CA GLU A 376 -21.71 3.29 15.71
C GLU A 376 -22.47 2.56 14.59
N GLY A 377 -22.06 2.74 13.33
CA GLY A 377 -22.66 2.04 12.18
C GLY A 377 -22.47 0.53 12.22
N LEU A 378 -21.40 0.03 12.85
CA LEU A 378 -21.20 -1.41 13.06
C LEU A 378 -22.24 -1.96 14.03
N LEU A 379 -22.36 -1.34 15.21
CA LEU A 379 -23.32 -1.78 16.23
C LEU A 379 -24.77 -1.68 15.72
N GLU A 380 -25.12 -0.61 15.02
CA GLU A 380 -26.45 -0.44 14.41
C GLU A 380 -26.78 -1.59 13.45
N LYS A 381 -25.80 -2.03 12.64
CA LYS A 381 -26.03 -3.07 11.62
C LYS A 381 -26.08 -4.48 12.20
N VAL A 382 -25.42 -4.74 13.33
CA VAL A 382 -25.45 -6.06 13.98
C VAL A 382 -26.80 -6.26 14.66
N SER A 383 -27.60 -7.24 14.21
CA SER A 383 -28.88 -7.60 14.86
C SER A 383 -28.67 -8.12 16.28
N ASP A 384 -29.65 -7.92 17.16
CA ASP A 384 -29.59 -8.37 18.56
C ASP A 384 -29.51 -9.91 18.67
N GLU A 385 -30.11 -10.65 17.73
CA GLU A 385 -29.99 -12.10 17.64
C GLU A 385 -28.55 -12.52 17.35
N HIS A 386 -27.91 -11.91 16.34
CA HIS A 386 -26.52 -12.19 15.99
C HIS A 386 -25.56 -11.79 17.12
N TRP A 387 -25.77 -10.63 17.74
CA TRP A 387 -25.04 -10.22 18.95
C TRP A 387 -25.12 -11.31 20.02
N THR A 388 -26.34 -11.74 20.36
CA THR A 388 -26.58 -12.78 21.38
C THR A 388 -25.91 -14.10 21.01
N GLN A 389 -25.91 -14.49 19.74
CA GLN A 389 -25.25 -15.70 19.25
C GLN A 389 -23.73 -15.61 19.45
N VAL A 390 -23.10 -14.51 19.04
CA VAL A 390 -21.65 -14.27 19.18
C VAL A 390 -21.25 -14.28 20.65
N MET A 391 -22.00 -13.58 21.50
CA MET A 391 -21.70 -13.48 22.93
C MET A 391 -21.88 -14.80 23.68
N ARG A 392 -22.69 -15.74 23.18
CA ARG A 392 -22.81 -17.09 23.74
C ARG A 392 -21.63 -18.00 23.41
N CYS A 393 -20.87 -17.71 22.35
CA CYS A 393 -19.63 -18.42 22.06
C CYS A 393 -18.54 -17.93 23.03
N PRO A 394 -17.92 -18.80 23.86
CA PRO A 394 -16.91 -18.37 24.83
C PRO A 394 -15.74 -17.62 24.18
N THR A 395 -15.28 -18.11 23.04
CA THR A 395 -14.14 -17.55 22.32
C THR A 395 -14.48 -16.21 21.67
N GLN A 396 -15.56 -16.16 20.89
CA GLN A 396 -15.96 -14.94 20.18
C GLN A 396 -16.46 -13.86 21.14
N GLY A 397 -17.23 -14.23 22.17
CA GLY A 397 -17.67 -13.31 23.21
C GLY A 397 -16.50 -12.67 23.95
N ALA A 398 -15.49 -13.46 24.35
CA ALA A 398 -14.29 -12.92 24.99
C ALA A 398 -13.49 -11.99 24.06
N LEU A 399 -13.41 -12.29 22.76
CA LEU A 399 -12.77 -11.42 21.77
C LEU A 399 -13.51 -10.09 21.63
N VAL A 400 -14.84 -10.12 21.56
CA VAL A 400 -15.69 -8.93 21.43
C VAL A 400 -15.57 -8.04 22.66
N GLU A 401 -15.69 -8.60 23.87
CA GLU A 401 -15.55 -7.84 25.12
C GLU A 401 -14.16 -7.19 25.20
N ARG A 402 -13.10 -7.96 24.94
CA ARG A 402 -11.73 -7.45 24.91
C ARG A 402 -11.58 -6.32 23.89
N ALA A 403 -12.09 -6.49 22.67
CA ALA A 403 -11.97 -5.49 21.62
C ALA A 403 -12.68 -4.19 22.01
N PHE A 404 -13.91 -4.25 22.55
CA PHE A 404 -14.60 -3.06 23.03
C PHE A 404 -13.93 -2.40 24.23
N ASP A 405 -13.43 -3.17 25.19
CA ASP A 405 -12.71 -2.62 26.35
C ASP A 405 -11.44 -1.88 25.92
N ARG A 406 -10.71 -2.43 24.94
CA ARG A 406 -9.54 -1.78 24.35
C ARG A 406 -9.91 -0.53 23.57
N ILE A 407 -10.98 -0.57 22.78
CA ILE A 407 -11.49 0.60 22.07
C ILE A 407 -11.87 1.70 23.07
N GLU A 408 -12.62 1.38 24.11
CA GLU A 408 -13.03 2.35 25.13
C GLU A 408 -11.82 2.94 25.86
N GLN A 409 -10.85 2.10 26.26
CA GLN A 409 -9.61 2.56 26.88
C GLN A 409 -8.86 3.56 25.99
N GLU A 410 -8.59 3.22 24.73
CA GLU A 410 -7.84 4.08 23.81
C GLU A 410 -8.60 5.38 23.51
N LEU A 411 -9.94 5.34 23.39
CA LEU A 411 -10.76 6.54 23.22
C LEU A 411 -10.76 7.43 24.47
N ILE A 412 -10.77 6.85 25.68
CA ILE A 412 -10.64 7.60 26.94
C ILE A 412 -9.27 8.25 27.03
N GLU A 413 -8.19 7.51 26.74
CA GLU A 413 -6.83 8.03 26.72
C GLU A 413 -6.70 9.20 25.73
N ILE A 414 -7.34 9.11 24.56
CA ILE A 414 -7.41 10.21 23.59
C ILE A 414 -8.14 11.44 24.17
N LEU A 415 -9.25 11.25 24.89
CA LEU A 415 -10.04 12.34 25.47
C LEU A 415 -9.34 13.03 26.65
N GLU A 416 -8.49 12.31 27.38
CA GLU A 416 -7.74 12.83 28.52
C GLU A 416 -6.44 13.55 28.13
N LYS A 417 -5.99 13.41 26.87
CA LYS A 417 -4.79 14.10 26.36
C LYS A 417 -5.00 15.61 26.29
N ASP A 418 -3.93 16.36 26.59
CA ASP A 418 -3.89 17.82 26.48
C ASP A 418 -4.30 18.24 25.05
N PRO A 419 -5.15 19.28 24.86
CA PRO A 419 -5.48 19.83 23.54
C PRO A 419 -4.28 20.13 22.63
N LYS A 420 -3.14 20.49 23.22
CA LYS A 420 -1.85 20.76 22.56
C LYS A 420 -1.10 19.50 22.13
N THR A 421 -1.59 18.32 22.48
CA THR A 421 -1.03 17.05 22.00
C THR A 421 -0.97 17.05 20.48
N ARG A 422 0.16 16.64 19.91
CA ARG A 422 0.37 16.66 18.45
C ARG A 422 -0.63 15.76 17.73
N PHE A 423 -1.03 16.13 16.52
CA PHE A 423 -1.97 15.36 15.71
C PHE A 423 -1.52 13.89 15.56
N PHE A 424 -0.25 13.66 15.22
CA PHE A 424 0.26 12.30 15.00
C PHE A 424 0.11 11.37 16.22
N ALA A 425 0.23 11.90 17.44
CA ALA A 425 0.04 11.10 18.65
C ALA A 425 -1.42 10.64 18.78
N ILE A 426 -2.39 11.51 18.48
CA ILE A 426 -3.81 11.15 18.45
C ILE A 426 -4.10 10.14 17.34
N ALA A 427 -3.58 10.38 16.13
CA ALA A 427 -3.76 9.48 15.00
C ALA A 427 -3.18 8.08 15.26
N SER A 428 -2.06 7.99 15.99
CA SER A 428 -1.43 6.72 16.37
C SER A 428 -2.27 5.92 17.36
N GLU A 429 -2.95 6.56 18.32
CA GLU A 429 -3.90 5.84 19.21
C GLU A 429 -5.13 5.39 18.44
N LEU A 430 -5.67 6.23 17.54
CA LEU A 430 -6.79 5.84 16.68
C LEU A 430 -6.43 4.64 15.78
N GLU A 431 -5.18 4.51 15.33
CA GLU A 431 -4.75 3.33 14.58
C GLU A 431 -4.89 2.03 15.39
N LYS A 432 -4.68 2.07 16.71
CA LYS A 432 -4.95 0.91 17.57
C LYS A 432 -6.45 0.62 17.69
N VAL A 433 -7.30 1.66 17.76
CA VAL A 433 -8.76 1.50 17.71
C VAL A 433 -9.17 0.77 16.42
N HIS A 434 -8.61 1.15 15.27
CA HIS A 434 -8.89 0.47 13.98
C HIS A 434 -8.36 -0.97 13.92
N ALA A 435 -7.27 -1.28 14.63
CA ALA A 435 -6.81 -2.66 14.79
C ALA A 435 -7.84 -3.51 15.55
N GLU A 436 -8.51 -2.97 16.57
CA GLU A 436 -9.58 -3.66 17.29
C GLU A 436 -10.91 -3.68 16.49
N ILE A 437 -11.20 -2.66 15.67
CA ILE A 437 -12.32 -2.70 14.70
C ILE A 437 -12.17 -3.89 13.75
N THR A 438 -10.93 -4.24 13.35
CA THR A 438 -10.67 -5.43 12.52
C THR A 438 -11.15 -6.72 13.20
N VAL A 439 -10.97 -6.84 14.52
CA VAL A 439 -11.47 -7.99 15.30
C VAL A 439 -12.99 -8.05 15.23
N LEU A 440 -13.65 -6.92 15.48
CA LEU A 440 -15.11 -6.84 15.47
C LEU A 440 -15.68 -7.15 14.08
N LEU A 441 -15.06 -6.65 13.01
CA LEU A 441 -15.48 -6.92 11.63
C LEU A 441 -15.30 -8.38 11.24
N GLU A 442 -14.21 -9.03 11.67
CA GLU A 442 -13.99 -10.45 11.40
C GLU A 442 -15.03 -11.33 12.10
N ILE A 443 -15.45 -10.95 13.31
CA ILE A 443 -16.43 -11.72 14.10
C ILE A 443 -17.85 -11.47 13.61
N PHE A 444 -18.26 -10.20 13.50
CA PHE A 444 -19.65 -9.85 13.19
C PHE A 444 -19.97 -9.88 11.71
N SER A 445 -19.00 -9.61 10.82
CA SER A 445 -19.15 -9.63 9.36
C SER A 445 -20.55 -9.19 8.87
N PRO A 446 -21.01 -7.96 9.23
CA PRO A 446 -22.41 -7.55 9.08
C PRO A 446 -22.89 -7.37 7.63
N TYR A 447 -21.98 -7.42 6.66
CA TYR A 447 -22.25 -7.26 5.23
C TYR A 447 -21.75 -8.46 4.42
N LYS A 448 -22.42 -8.70 3.30
CA LYS A 448 -22.02 -9.62 2.23
C LYS A 448 -21.58 -8.80 1.01
N ALA A 449 -20.88 -9.45 0.08
CA ALA A 449 -20.46 -8.80 -1.17
C ALA A 449 -21.63 -8.16 -1.95
N ALA A 450 -22.82 -8.76 -1.89
CA ALA A 450 -24.02 -8.26 -2.54
C ALA A 450 -24.60 -6.97 -1.91
N ASP A 451 -24.17 -6.57 -0.71
CA ASP A 451 -24.62 -5.33 -0.07
C ASP A 451 -23.85 -4.10 -0.60
N PHE A 452 -22.61 -4.29 -1.06
CA PHE A 452 -21.74 -3.20 -1.52
C PHE A 452 -22.35 -2.37 -2.67
N PRO A 453 -22.98 -2.96 -3.70
CA PRO A 453 -23.49 -2.19 -4.83
C PRO A 453 -24.53 -1.13 -4.44
N GLY A 454 -25.46 -1.49 -3.55
CA GLY A 454 -26.48 -0.54 -3.07
C GLY A 454 -25.85 0.60 -2.27
N ILE A 455 -24.86 0.30 -1.42
CA ILE A 455 -24.15 1.31 -0.64
C ILE A 455 -23.38 2.25 -1.56
N TYR A 456 -22.63 1.72 -2.52
CA TYR A 456 -21.79 2.54 -3.38
C TYR A 456 -22.60 3.38 -4.37
N HIS A 457 -23.77 2.87 -4.81
CA HIS A 457 -24.73 3.64 -5.58
C HIS A 457 -25.17 4.93 -4.88
N GLU A 458 -25.47 4.87 -3.58
CA GLU A 458 -25.88 6.04 -2.79
C GLU A 458 -24.75 7.05 -2.59
N VAL A 459 -23.50 6.57 -2.50
CA VAL A 459 -22.33 7.43 -2.36
C VAL A 459 -22.05 8.23 -3.64
N LEU A 460 -22.32 7.65 -4.81
CA LEU A 460 -22.03 8.26 -6.12
C LEU A 460 -23.19 9.15 -6.59
N SER A 461 -23.37 10.29 -5.93
CA SER A 461 -24.47 11.22 -6.21
C SER A 461 -24.29 12.01 -7.51
N THR A 462 -23.06 12.20 -7.98
CA THR A 462 -22.74 12.93 -9.23
C THR A 462 -23.02 12.15 -10.52
N THR A 463 -23.35 10.86 -10.43
CA THR A 463 -23.72 10.06 -11.62
C THR A 463 -25.04 10.58 -12.22
N PRO A 464 -25.09 10.93 -13.52
CA PRO A 464 -26.30 11.46 -14.16
C PRO A 464 -27.51 10.53 -13.98
N GLN A 465 -28.69 11.10 -13.73
CA GLN A 465 -29.90 10.33 -13.40
C GLN A 465 -30.27 9.31 -14.49
N ALA A 466 -30.11 9.66 -15.77
CA ALA A 466 -30.37 8.76 -16.89
C ALA A 466 -29.42 7.55 -16.93
N LEU A 467 -28.19 7.71 -16.45
CA LEU A 467 -27.17 6.67 -16.45
C LEU A 467 -27.17 5.81 -15.19
N ARG A 468 -27.82 6.26 -14.09
CA ARG A 468 -27.91 5.49 -12.83
C ARG A 468 -28.42 4.04 -13.02
N PRO A 469 -29.46 3.76 -13.83
CA PRO A 469 -29.91 2.38 -14.07
C PRO A 469 -28.94 1.52 -14.88
N LEU A 470 -28.00 2.15 -15.60
CA LEU A 470 -26.99 1.47 -16.42
C LEU A 470 -25.72 1.14 -15.62
N ALA A 471 -25.59 1.71 -14.43
CA ALA A 471 -24.43 1.54 -13.57
C ALA A 471 -24.41 0.16 -12.88
N SER A 472 -23.22 -0.37 -12.68
CA SER A 472 -22.99 -1.59 -11.91
C SER A 472 -21.74 -1.42 -11.06
N TYR A 473 -21.75 -2.00 -9.87
CA TYR A 473 -20.79 -1.69 -8.81
C TYR A 473 -20.27 -2.99 -8.20
N SER A 474 -19.00 -3.04 -7.85
CA SER A 474 -18.45 -4.13 -7.04
C SER A 474 -17.09 -3.69 -6.45
N ILE A 475 -16.41 -4.60 -5.75
CA ILE A 475 -15.15 -4.34 -5.08
C ILE A 475 -14.13 -5.43 -5.39
N HIS A 476 -13.03 -5.04 -6.02
CA HIS A 476 -11.90 -5.92 -6.33
C HIS A 476 -10.83 -5.86 -5.25
N ALA A 477 -9.88 -6.80 -5.27
CA ALA A 477 -8.80 -6.85 -4.28
C ALA A 477 -7.79 -5.68 -4.39
N SER A 478 -7.59 -5.14 -5.58
CA SER A 478 -6.71 -4.00 -5.83
C SER A 478 -7.03 -3.30 -7.15
N GLY A 479 -6.54 -2.07 -7.34
CA GLY A 479 -6.72 -1.34 -8.60
C GLY A 479 -6.07 -2.07 -9.79
N MET A 480 -4.94 -2.77 -9.57
CA MET A 480 -4.32 -3.59 -10.62
C MET A 480 -5.17 -4.81 -10.97
N THR A 481 -5.86 -5.39 -9.98
CA THR A 481 -6.83 -6.47 -10.21
C THR A 481 -8.01 -5.99 -11.06
N SER A 482 -8.52 -4.76 -10.82
CA SER A 482 -9.54 -4.14 -11.67
C SER A 482 -9.05 -3.94 -13.10
N MET A 483 -7.84 -3.39 -13.27
CA MET A 483 -7.22 -3.23 -14.59
C MET A 483 -7.05 -4.56 -15.33
N THR A 484 -6.63 -5.62 -14.63
CA THR A 484 -6.57 -6.99 -15.17
C THR A 484 -7.94 -7.47 -15.66
N GLY A 485 -9.00 -7.25 -14.88
CA GLY A 485 -10.37 -7.58 -15.27
C GLY A 485 -10.82 -6.83 -16.53
N VAL A 486 -10.54 -5.53 -16.61
CA VAL A 486 -10.85 -4.68 -17.78
C VAL A 486 -10.15 -5.20 -19.03
N LEU A 487 -8.84 -5.47 -18.97
CA LEU A 487 -8.10 -6.01 -20.10
C LEU A 487 -8.69 -7.33 -20.60
N GLN A 488 -9.09 -8.21 -19.68
CA GLN A 488 -9.68 -9.49 -20.01
C GLN A 488 -11.07 -9.35 -20.63
N ALA A 489 -11.91 -8.44 -20.12
CA ALA A 489 -13.23 -8.15 -20.71
C ALA A 489 -13.11 -7.59 -22.12
N VAL A 490 -12.22 -6.62 -22.36
CA VAL A 490 -11.99 -6.07 -23.71
C VAL A 490 -11.48 -7.16 -24.66
N LYS A 491 -10.52 -8.00 -24.21
CA LYS A 491 -10.02 -9.13 -25.00
C LYS A 491 -11.13 -10.10 -25.39
N LYS A 492 -12.01 -10.45 -24.45
CA LYS A 492 -13.18 -11.33 -24.70
C LYS A 492 -14.18 -10.67 -25.66
N MET A 493 -14.46 -9.38 -25.50
CA MET A 493 -15.34 -8.62 -26.38
C MET A 493 -14.82 -8.57 -27.82
N GLN A 494 -13.52 -8.32 -28.00
CA GLN A 494 -12.92 -8.17 -29.33
C GLN A 494 -12.52 -9.51 -29.98
N GLY A 495 -12.40 -10.60 -29.20
CA GLY A 495 -11.88 -11.88 -29.66
C GLY A 495 -10.38 -11.88 -30.00
N ARG A 496 -9.66 -10.80 -29.67
CA ARG A 496 -8.23 -10.59 -29.92
C ARG A 496 -7.61 -9.73 -28.81
N ALA A 497 -6.28 -9.59 -28.81
CA ALA A 497 -5.62 -8.64 -27.93
C ALA A 497 -6.14 -7.21 -28.20
N PRO A 498 -6.38 -6.39 -27.15
CA PRO A 498 -6.87 -5.03 -27.32
C PRO A 498 -5.83 -4.11 -27.97
N TYR A 499 -6.28 -3.12 -28.74
CA TYR A 499 -5.50 -1.93 -29.04
C TYR A 499 -5.72 -0.92 -27.91
N ILE A 500 -4.63 -0.47 -27.30
CA ILE A 500 -4.66 0.36 -26.09
C ILE A 500 -4.00 1.70 -26.37
N LEU A 501 -4.75 2.78 -26.15
CA LEU A 501 -4.19 4.11 -25.99
C LEU A 501 -4.18 4.48 -24.51
N PHE A 502 -3.20 5.28 -24.09
CA PHE A 502 -3.15 5.77 -22.72
C PHE A 502 -2.83 7.26 -22.65
N GLY A 503 -3.48 7.95 -21.73
CA GLY A 503 -3.24 9.34 -21.41
C GLY A 503 -1.92 9.55 -20.64
N GLU A 504 -1.41 10.78 -20.68
CA GLU A 504 -0.20 11.24 -20.00
C GLU A 504 -0.19 10.94 -18.49
N ASN A 505 -1.35 10.99 -17.83
CA ASN A 505 -1.48 10.79 -16.38
C ASN A 505 -1.65 9.32 -15.98
N THR A 506 -1.73 8.40 -16.96
CA THR A 506 -1.90 6.96 -16.71
C THR A 506 -0.77 6.42 -15.83
N TYR A 507 -1.14 5.73 -14.76
CA TYR A 507 -0.18 5.13 -13.84
C TYR A 507 0.71 4.10 -14.54
N TYR A 508 2.02 4.16 -14.28
CA TYR A 508 3.01 3.39 -15.03
C TYR A 508 2.79 1.87 -14.99
N GLU A 509 2.21 1.33 -13.91
CA GLU A 509 1.93 -0.11 -13.79
C GLU A 509 0.78 -0.53 -14.71
N CYS A 510 -0.23 0.32 -14.93
CA CYS A 510 -1.29 0.05 -15.90
C CYS A 510 -0.73 -0.06 -17.32
N VAL A 511 0.16 0.87 -17.70
CA VAL A 511 0.87 0.82 -18.99
C VAL A 511 1.74 -0.43 -19.09
N THR A 512 2.44 -0.78 -18.00
CA THR A 512 3.31 -1.96 -17.98
C THR A 512 2.53 -3.25 -18.15
N ILE A 513 1.38 -3.41 -17.48
CA ILE A 513 0.51 -4.59 -17.70
C ILE A 513 -0.02 -4.59 -19.13
N GLY A 514 -0.47 -3.43 -19.63
CA GLY A 514 -0.92 -3.29 -21.00
C GLY A 514 0.14 -3.82 -21.98
N ASP A 515 1.41 -3.38 -21.83
CA ASP A 515 2.58 -3.84 -22.62
C ASP A 515 2.86 -5.36 -22.53
N HIS A 516 2.43 -6.03 -21.46
CA HIS A 516 2.53 -7.50 -21.36
C HIS A 516 1.44 -8.23 -22.17
N VAL A 517 0.31 -7.56 -22.44
CA VAL A 517 -0.80 -8.11 -23.22
C VAL A 517 -0.70 -7.73 -24.70
N THR A 518 -0.30 -6.49 -24.97
CA THR A 518 -0.29 -5.84 -26.29
C THR A 518 0.60 -4.59 -26.25
N HIS A 519 0.99 -4.01 -27.38
CA HIS A 519 1.72 -2.75 -27.34
C HIS A 519 0.80 -1.58 -26.97
N CYS A 520 1.13 -0.82 -25.92
CA CYS A 520 0.40 0.39 -25.53
C CYS A 520 1.02 1.64 -26.16
N ILE A 521 0.18 2.52 -26.71
CA ILE A 521 0.64 3.74 -27.39
C ILE A 521 0.16 4.98 -26.60
N PRO A 522 1.06 5.92 -26.24
CA PRO A 522 0.63 7.15 -25.60
C PRO A 522 -0.19 8.01 -26.57
N VAL A 523 -1.24 8.66 -26.07
CA VAL A 523 -2.14 9.52 -26.84
C VAL A 523 -1.42 10.61 -27.65
N GLU A 524 -0.28 11.10 -27.14
CA GLU A 524 0.56 12.12 -27.80
C GLU A 524 1.29 11.60 -29.04
N GLU A 525 1.57 10.30 -29.10
CA GLU A 525 2.26 9.65 -30.23
C GLU A 525 1.29 8.90 -31.18
N ALA A 526 0.00 8.83 -30.82
CA ALA A 526 -1.01 8.07 -31.54
C ALA A 526 -1.34 8.69 -32.92
N THR A 527 -1.20 7.88 -33.96
CA THR A 527 -1.60 8.21 -35.34
C THR A 527 -3.12 8.14 -35.52
N GLU A 528 -3.65 8.68 -36.62
CA GLU A 528 -5.09 8.59 -36.93
C GLU A 528 -5.57 7.13 -36.99
N ARG A 529 -4.74 6.21 -37.51
CA ARG A 529 -5.05 4.79 -37.53
C ARG A 529 -5.19 4.20 -36.13
N ASP A 530 -4.32 4.60 -35.19
CA ASP A 530 -4.40 4.14 -33.81
C ASP A 530 -5.71 4.59 -33.16
N TRP A 531 -6.14 5.83 -33.44
CA TRP A 531 -7.44 6.33 -33.00
C TRP A 531 -8.62 5.57 -33.62
N GLN A 532 -8.52 5.12 -34.87
CA GLN A 532 -9.56 4.32 -35.55
C GLN A 532 -9.65 2.87 -35.03
N GLU A 533 -8.55 2.32 -34.51
CA GLU A 533 -8.43 0.92 -34.06
C GLU A 533 -8.51 0.74 -32.54
N VAL A 534 -8.33 1.78 -31.72
CA VAL A 534 -8.32 1.64 -30.25
C VAL A 534 -9.59 0.97 -29.69
N ASP A 535 -9.41 -0.01 -28.81
CA ASP A 535 -10.50 -0.71 -28.11
C ASP A 535 -10.64 -0.21 -26.67
N LEU A 536 -9.52 0.22 -26.09
CA LEU A 536 -9.39 0.63 -24.70
C LEU A 536 -8.58 1.93 -24.58
N LEU A 537 -9.17 2.96 -23.99
CA LEU A 537 -8.49 4.17 -23.55
C LEU A 537 -8.25 4.10 -22.04
N LEU A 538 -6.98 4.17 -21.64
CA LEU A 538 -6.59 4.30 -20.23
C LEU A 538 -6.39 5.77 -19.91
N ALA A 539 -7.02 6.27 -18.86
CA ALA A 539 -6.88 7.67 -18.47
C ALA A 539 -7.04 7.88 -16.96
N GLN A 540 -6.55 9.02 -16.50
CA GLN A 540 -6.69 9.48 -15.13
C GLN A 540 -6.69 11.01 -15.10
N PHE A 541 -7.69 11.64 -14.48
CA PHE A 541 -7.76 13.11 -14.44
C PHE A 541 -6.54 13.73 -13.78
N ASN A 542 -6.24 13.35 -12.54
CA ASN A 542 -5.14 13.95 -11.79
C ASN A 542 -3.81 13.22 -12.04
N PRO A 543 -2.66 13.89 -11.98
CA PRO A 543 -1.36 13.28 -12.15
C PRO A 543 -1.08 12.10 -11.20
N ALA A 544 -0.55 11.01 -11.74
CA ALA A 544 -0.03 9.87 -10.99
C ALA A 544 1.51 9.78 -11.09
N LEU A 545 2.08 8.66 -10.64
CA LEU A 545 3.46 8.30 -10.97
C LEU A 545 3.57 7.88 -12.45
N LYS A 546 4.09 8.81 -13.27
CA LYS A 546 4.45 8.59 -14.68
C LYS A 546 5.67 7.66 -14.80
N ARG A 547 5.90 7.07 -15.97
CA ARG A 547 7.15 6.31 -16.25
C ARG A 547 8.37 7.19 -15.95
N ILE A 548 9.37 6.62 -15.28
CA ILE A 548 10.61 7.31 -14.82
C ILE A 548 11.36 7.99 -15.99
N TYR A 549 11.13 7.58 -17.22
CA TYR A 549 11.76 8.13 -18.43
C TYR A 549 11.09 9.38 -19.01
N LEU A 550 9.84 9.67 -18.62
CA LEU A 550 9.23 10.95 -18.92
C LEU A 550 9.64 11.87 -17.77
N THR A 551 10.48 12.87 -18.03
CA THR A 551 10.75 13.93 -17.05
C THR A 551 9.60 14.92 -17.18
N PRO A 552 8.55 14.85 -16.33
CA PRO A 552 7.42 15.76 -16.47
C PRO A 552 7.94 17.19 -16.33
N THR A 553 7.60 18.01 -17.31
CA THR A 553 7.89 19.46 -17.30
C THR A 553 6.85 20.20 -16.46
N ALA A 554 5.62 19.67 -16.42
CA ALA A 554 4.52 20.10 -15.57
C ALA A 554 3.55 18.95 -15.29
N TYR A 555 2.65 19.19 -14.35
CA TYR A 555 1.58 18.30 -13.97
C TYR A 555 0.23 19.01 -14.14
N LYS A 556 -0.66 18.40 -14.91
CA LYS A 556 -1.92 19.00 -15.35
C LYS A 556 -3.06 18.01 -15.26
N VAL A 557 -4.28 18.52 -15.22
CA VAL A 557 -5.48 17.69 -15.39
C VAL A 557 -5.51 17.16 -16.82
N GLU A 558 -5.80 15.88 -16.97
CA GLU A 558 -5.89 15.23 -18.27
C GLU A 558 -7.20 15.62 -18.98
N PRO A 559 -7.16 16.07 -20.25
CA PRO A 559 -8.35 16.48 -21.00
C PRO A 559 -9.09 15.27 -21.59
N ILE A 560 -9.65 14.41 -20.73
CA ILE A 560 -10.26 13.13 -21.13
C ILE A 560 -11.43 13.32 -22.09
N ALA A 561 -12.22 14.39 -21.92
CA ALA A 561 -13.33 14.70 -22.83
C ALA A 561 -12.84 14.95 -24.27
N ASP A 562 -11.76 15.70 -24.44
CA ASP A 562 -11.18 15.97 -25.76
C ASP A 562 -10.65 14.68 -26.40
N MET A 563 -10.06 13.78 -25.59
CA MET A 563 -9.61 12.47 -26.07
C MET A 563 -10.77 11.61 -26.59
N LEU A 564 -11.90 11.59 -25.87
CA LEU A 564 -13.10 10.87 -26.30
C LEU A 564 -13.72 11.50 -27.54
N GLN A 565 -13.82 12.84 -27.63
CA GLN A 565 -14.29 13.53 -28.83
C GLN A 565 -13.43 13.18 -30.05
N LYS A 566 -12.11 13.22 -29.90
CA LYS A 566 -11.16 12.83 -30.96
C LYS A 566 -11.34 11.37 -31.37
N ALA A 567 -11.49 10.48 -30.40
CA ALA A 567 -11.83 9.10 -30.65
C ALA A 567 -13.10 9.02 -31.52
N PHE A 568 -14.26 9.46 -31.04
CA PHE A 568 -15.51 9.31 -31.78
C PHE A 568 -15.53 9.99 -33.16
N ALA A 569 -14.82 11.10 -33.33
CA ALA A 569 -14.65 11.75 -34.64
C ALA A 569 -13.94 10.86 -35.68
N THR A 570 -13.06 9.95 -35.24
CA THR A 570 -12.22 9.10 -36.11
C THR A 570 -12.74 7.65 -36.24
N ARG A 571 -13.24 7.04 -35.16
CA ARG A 571 -13.61 5.60 -35.15
C ARG A 571 -15.01 5.27 -35.66
N GLY A 572 -15.86 6.26 -35.93
CA GLY A 572 -17.26 6.02 -36.28
C GLY A 572 -18.02 5.30 -35.16
N ARG A 573 -18.95 4.39 -35.51
CA ARG A 573 -19.84 3.70 -34.55
C ARG A 573 -19.25 2.42 -33.93
N LYS A 574 -17.94 2.34 -33.74
CA LYS A 574 -17.30 1.20 -33.06
C LYS A 574 -17.35 1.37 -31.54
N PRO A 575 -17.62 0.30 -30.76
CA PRO A 575 -17.57 0.36 -29.30
C PRO A 575 -16.18 0.72 -28.78
N LEU A 576 -16.12 1.56 -27.74
CA LEU A 576 -14.92 1.97 -27.04
C LEU A 576 -15.09 1.74 -25.54
N THR A 577 -14.06 1.22 -24.87
CA THR A 577 -13.99 1.21 -23.41
C THR A 577 -13.06 2.31 -22.93
N LEU A 578 -13.52 3.12 -21.98
CA LEU A 578 -12.71 4.03 -21.21
C LEU A 578 -12.50 3.44 -19.82
N ALA A 579 -11.25 3.22 -19.42
CA ALA A 579 -10.89 2.83 -18.06
C ALA A 579 -10.27 4.03 -17.32
N LEU A 580 -11.02 4.52 -16.32
CA LEU A 580 -10.65 5.66 -15.48
C LEU A 580 -10.10 5.20 -14.14
N ASP A 581 -8.81 5.41 -13.93
CA ASP A 581 -8.22 5.27 -12.60
C ASP A 581 -8.60 6.50 -11.75
N CYS A 582 -9.47 6.30 -10.78
CA CYS A 582 -9.97 7.31 -9.86
C CYS A 582 -9.24 7.25 -8.50
N THR A 583 -8.04 6.67 -8.45
CA THR A 583 -7.26 6.56 -7.20
C THR A 583 -6.91 7.93 -6.61
N ILE A 584 -6.57 8.90 -7.46
CA ILE A 584 -6.28 10.29 -7.06
C ILE A 584 -7.47 11.16 -7.52
N ASP A 585 -8.63 10.93 -6.93
CA ASP A 585 -9.83 11.73 -7.14
C ASP A 585 -10.77 11.59 -5.92
N TYR A 586 -11.80 12.41 -5.85
CA TYR A 586 -12.87 12.26 -4.87
C TYR A 586 -13.63 10.94 -5.09
N ILE A 587 -14.24 10.41 -4.04
CA ILE A 587 -15.13 9.24 -4.10
C ILE A 587 -16.28 9.53 -5.07
N ASP A 588 -16.95 10.67 -4.89
CA ASP A 588 -17.99 11.18 -5.77
C ASP A 588 -17.45 12.34 -6.62
N SER A 589 -16.63 12.00 -7.64
CA SER A 589 -15.90 12.97 -8.45
C SER A 589 -16.81 13.81 -9.36
N PRO A 590 -16.85 15.14 -9.20
CA PRO A 590 -17.58 16.02 -10.10
C PRO A 590 -17.06 15.97 -11.54
N ARG A 591 -15.75 15.72 -11.74
CA ARG A 591 -15.15 15.60 -13.08
C ARG A 591 -15.66 14.36 -13.80
N VAL A 592 -15.81 13.24 -13.08
CA VAL A 592 -16.41 12.04 -13.64
C VAL A 592 -17.89 12.26 -13.95
N GLY A 593 -18.65 12.89 -13.04
CA GLY A 593 -20.05 13.25 -13.29
C GLY A 593 -20.23 14.07 -14.58
N ALA A 594 -19.44 15.14 -14.74
CA ALA A 594 -19.46 15.99 -15.93
C ALA A 594 -19.06 15.23 -17.22
N LEU A 595 -18.08 14.33 -17.14
CA LEU A 595 -17.69 13.49 -18.28
C LEU A 595 -18.83 12.54 -18.69
N LEU A 596 -19.48 11.90 -17.71
CA LEU A 596 -20.60 11.00 -17.97
C LEU A 596 -21.79 11.74 -18.58
N GLU A 597 -22.07 12.97 -18.14
CA GLU A 597 -23.10 13.83 -18.73
C GLU A 597 -22.77 14.21 -20.18
N ALA A 598 -21.51 14.60 -20.45
CA ALA A 598 -21.07 15.00 -21.78
C ALA A 598 -21.12 13.87 -22.83
N PHE A 599 -21.04 12.61 -22.41
CA PHE A 599 -21.05 11.42 -23.29
C PHE A 599 -22.24 10.49 -23.01
N GLN A 600 -23.34 11.03 -22.48
CA GLN A 600 -24.53 10.24 -22.16
C GLN A 600 -25.06 9.49 -23.38
N ASP A 601 -25.14 10.16 -24.54
CA ASP A 601 -25.66 9.60 -25.79
C ASP A 601 -24.82 8.40 -26.28
N GLU A 602 -23.49 8.49 -26.22
CA GLU A 602 -22.59 7.40 -26.59
C GLU A 602 -22.72 6.21 -25.64
N ILE A 603 -22.94 6.46 -24.34
CA ILE A 603 -23.16 5.40 -23.35
C ILE A 603 -24.49 4.70 -23.63
N GLU A 604 -25.59 5.45 -23.74
CA GLU A 604 -26.94 4.92 -23.96
C GLU A 604 -27.07 4.18 -25.30
N SER A 605 -26.42 4.69 -26.35
CA SER A 605 -26.40 4.04 -27.67
C SER A 605 -25.48 2.81 -27.75
N GLY A 606 -24.72 2.50 -26.68
CA GLY A 606 -23.81 1.36 -26.60
C GLY A 606 -22.51 1.54 -27.36
N LEU A 607 -22.07 2.78 -27.58
CA LEU A 607 -20.77 3.10 -28.18
C LEU A 607 -19.68 3.29 -27.13
N LEU A 608 -20.03 3.67 -25.90
CA LEU A 608 -19.09 3.90 -24.80
C LEU A 608 -19.43 3.02 -23.60
N ASN A 609 -18.42 2.33 -23.10
CA ASN A 609 -18.41 1.76 -21.76
C ASN A 609 -17.40 2.52 -20.91
N VAL A 610 -17.84 3.07 -19.77
CA VAL A 610 -16.95 3.75 -18.82
C VAL A 610 -16.77 2.87 -17.60
N VAL A 611 -15.53 2.49 -17.30
CA VAL A 611 -15.15 1.72 -16.11
C VAL A 611 -14.30 2.58 -15.20
N CYS A 612 -14.81 2.92 -14.03
CA CYS A 612 -14.13 3.69 -13.01
C CYS A 612 -13.67 2.76 -11.88
N TYR A 613 -12.39 2.74 -11.58
CA TYR A 613 -11.85 1.97 -10.45
C TYR A 613 -10.90 2.83 -9.62
N ARG A 614 -10.75 2.54 -8.33
CA ARG A 614 -9.80 3.25 -7.46
C ARG A 614 -9.09 2.29 -6.53
N SER A 615 -7.86 2.60 -6.15
CA SER A 615 -7.18 1.88 -5.08
C SER A 615 -7.70 2.33 -3.71
N GLY A 616 -8.55 1.52 -3.09
CA GLY A 616 -9.03 1.77 -1.73
C GLY A 616 -7.94 1.68 -0.67
N LEU A 617 -6.74 1.23 -1.04
CA LEU A 617 -5.55 1.13 -0.18
C LEU A 617 -4.87 2.48 0.11
N LYS A 618 -5.36 3.57 -0.47
CA LYS A 618 -4.80 4.92 -0.30
C LYS A 618 -5.62 5.66 0.74
N PHE A 619 -6.60 6.42 0.29
CA PHE A 619 -7.33 7.38 1.10
C PHE A 619 -8.54 6.75 1.84
N ASP A 620 -9.04 5.59 1.41
CA ASP A 620 -10.29 5.00 1.88
C ASP A 620 -10.18 4.32 3.25
N LEU A 621 -8.96 4.31 3.81
CA LEU A 621 -8.66 3.67 5.09
C LEU A 621 -8.19 4.68 6.15
N PHE A 622 -8.49 5.99 5.96
CA PHE A 622 -7.95 7.07 6.82
C PHE A 622 -6.41 7.07 6.92
N GLY A 623 -5.72 6.60 5.88
CA GLY A 623 -4.27 6.44 5.87
C GLY A 623 -3.75 5.24 6.65
N MET A 624 -4.62 4.33 7.06
CA MET A 624 -4.29 3.08 7.75
C MET A 624 -4.27 1.95 6.72
N ASP A 625 -3.10 1.42 6.39
CA ASP A 625 -3.03 0.34 5.41
C ASP A 625 -3.42 -0.97 6.09
N ASN A 626 -4.73 -1.20 6.36
CA ASN A 626 -5.29 -2.35 7.11
C ASN A 626 -6.16 -3.35 6.31
N TYR A 627 -6.77 -2.94 5.20
CA TYR A 627 -7.65 -3.79 4.37
C TYR A 627 -7.12 -3.92 2.94
N CYS A 628 -7.73 -4.75 2.10
CA CYS A 628 -7.40 -4.88 0.68
C CYS A 628 -8.65 -4.62 -0.16
N GLY A 629 -8.67 -3.56 -0.96
CA GLY A 629 -9.83 -3.32 -1.80
C GLY A 629 -9.65 -2.25 -2.84
N ALA A 630 -10.46 -2.35 -3.88
CA ALA A 630 -10.61 -1.41 -4.95
C ALA A 630 -12.08 -1.30 -5.33
N PRO A 631 -12.80 -0.33 -4.74
CA PRO A 631 -14.11 0.06 -5.20
C PRO A 631 -14.09 0.36 -6.70
N PHE A 632 -15.02 -0.23 -7.44
CA PHE A 632 -15.16 0.03 -8.85
C PHE A 632 -16.63 0.11 -9.26
N TYR A 633 -16.87 0.82 -10.35
CA TYR A 633 -18.15 0.85 -11.01
C TYR A 633 -17.97 0.97 -12.52
N MET A 634 -18.98 0.53 -13.27
CA MET A 634 -19.01 0.63 -14.71
C MET A 634 -20.38 1.05 -15.19
N ILE A 635 -20.43 1.76 -16.32
CA ILE A 635 -21.66 2.29 -16.91
C ILE A 635 -21.64 1.99 -18.40
N HIS A 636 -22.62 1.21 -18.85
CA HIS A 636 -22.82 0.83 -20.24
C HIS A 636 -24.30 0.49 -20.50
N SER A 637 -24.77 0.63 -21.75
CA SER A 637 -26.17 0.39 -22.17
C SER A 637 -26.72 -1.03 -21.99
N LYS A 638 -25.95 -1.96 -21.40
CA LYS A 638 -26.28 -3.39 -21.30
C LYS A 638 -26.48 -4.08 -22.67
N ALA A 639 -26.03 -3.46 -23.78
CA ALA A 639 -25.98 -4.11 -25.08
C ALA A 639 -25.15 -5.41 -25.03
N ALA A 640 -25.52 -6.41 -25.86
CA ALA A 640 -24.98 -7.76 -25.78
C ALA A 640 -23.44 -7.86 -25.91
N HIS A 641 -22.80 -6.94 -26.65
CA HIS A 641 -21.34 -6.94 -26.79
C HIS A 641 -20.61 -6.51 -25.50
N TRP A 642 -21.31 -5.89 -24.54
CA TRP A 642 -20.77 -5.56 -23.23
C TRP A 642 -20.86 -6.71 -22.21
N ALA A 643 -21.52 -7.82 -22.53
CA ALA A 643 -21.67 -8.95 -21.61
C ALA A 643 -20.35 -9.47 -20.97
N PRO A 644 -19.18 -9.43 -21.63
CA PRO A 644 -17.91 -9.78 -20.98
C PRO A 644 -17.56 -8.92 -19.77
N PHE A 645 -18.07 -7.68 -19.68
CA PHE A 645 -17.83 -6.79 -18.55
C PHE A 645 -18.67 -7.17 -17.33
N ASP A 646 -19.85 -7.77 -17.50
CA ASP A 646 -20.69 -8.18 -16.36
C ASP A 646 -19.98 -9.22 -15.48
N ALA A 647 -19.06 -10.03 -16.04
CA ALA A 647 -18.23 -10.97 -15.29
C ALA A 647 -17.25 -10.29 -14.30
N LEU A 648 -16.98 -8.99 -14.44
CA LEU A 648 -16.13 -8.25 -13.49
C LEU A 648 -16.82 -8.14 -12.12
N LEU A 649 -18.15 -8.24 -12.06
CA LEU A 649 -18.89 -8.01 -10.83
C LEU A 649 -18.65 -9.11 -9.79
N ASP A 650 -18.40 -10.35 -10.23
CA ASP A 650 -18.39 -11.53 -9.37
C ASP A 650 -17.23 -12.51 -9.64
N ALA A 651 -16.36 -12.25 -10.61
CA ALA A 651 -15.20 -13.11 -10.90
C ALA A 651 -14.36 -13.37 -9.62
N PRO A 652 -14.22 -14.63 -9.15
CA PRO A 652 -13.57 -14.95 -7.88
C PRO A 652 -12.10 -14.51 -7.79
N ALA A 653 -11.39 -14.47 -8.93
CA ALA A 653 -10.02 -14.00 -9.00
C ALA A 653 -9.88 -12.48 -8.84
N LEU A 654 -10.99 -11.73 -8.98
CA LEU A 654 -11.00 -10.27 -8.94
C LEU A 654 -11.53 -9.72 -7.62
N VAL A 655 -12.64 -10.27 -7.11
CA VAL A 655 -13.32 -9.80 -5.89
C VAL A 655 -12.43 -9.83 -4.66
N THR A 656 -12.61 -8.92 -3.70
CA THR A 656 -11.77 -8.91 -2.49
C THR A 656 -12.20 -9.93 -1.42
N ASP A 657 -11.42 -10.04 -0.34
CA ASP A 657 -11.70 -10.91 0.80
C ASP A 657 -12.88 -10.41 1.67
N PRO A 658 -13.57 -11.29 2.41
CA PRO A 658 -14.75 -10.91 3.20
C PRO A 658 -14.52 -9.83 4.26
N LEU A 659 -13.35 -9.79 4.90
CA LEU A 659 -13.04 -8.79 5.91
C LEU A 659 -12.94 -7.40 5.27
N SER A 660 -12.27 -7.32 4.13
CA SER A 660 -12.19 -6.09 3.36
C SER A 660 -13.55 -5.64 2.83
N VAL A 661 -14.39 -6.55 2.30
CA VAL A 661 -15.77 -6.23 1.88
C VAL A 661 -16.52 -5.53 3.02
N ASN A 662 -16.43 -6.07 4.23
CA ASN A 662 -17.10 -5.53 5.40
C ASN A 662 -16.58 -4.14 5.78
N TRP A 663 -15.27 -3.91 5.74
CA TRP A 663 -14.70 -2.58 5.94
C TRP A 663 -15.28 -1.58 4.93
N PHE A 664 -15.21 -1.88 3.64
CA PHE A 664 -15.63 -0.93 2.61
C PHE A 664 -17.13 -0.66 2.65
N CYS A 665 -17.97 -1.68 2.88
CA CYS A 665 -19.41 -1.47 3.09
C CYS A 665 -19.68 -0.55 4.29
N LEU A 666 -19.03 -0.82 5.43
CA LEU A 666 -19.23 -0.06 6.66
C LEU A 666 -18.75 1.39 6.52
N ALA A 667 -17.53 1.58 5.99
CA ALA A 667 -16.90 2.88 5.84
C ALA A 667 -17.63 3.75 4.81
N TYR A 668 -18.06 3.18 3.69
CA TYR A 668 -18.77 3.94 2.66
C TYR A 668 -20.17 4.32 3.10
N LYS A 669 -20.89 3.41 3.79
CA LYS A 669 -22.22 3.70 4.29
C LYS A 669 -22.23 4.77 5.39
N ASN A 670 -21.26 4.74 6.31
CA ASN A 670 -21.33 5.54 7.53
C ASN A 670 -20.28 6.66 7.62
N ALA A 671 -19.24 6.61 6.80
CA ALA A 671 -18.11 7.53 6.90
C ALA A 671 -17.61 8.11 5.55
N ALA A 672 -18.34 7.91 4.44
CA ALA A 672 -17.96 8.47 3.15
C ALA A 672 -17.68 9.99 3.20
N PRO A 673 -18.50 10.84 3.86
CA PRO A 673 -18.19 12.28 3.96
C PRO A 673 -16.86 12.58 4.68
N TYR A 674 -16.52 11.79 5.71
CA TYR A 674 -15.26 11.93 6.43
C TYR A 674 -14.06 11.48 5.57
N LEU A 675 -14.24 10.42 4.77
CA LEU A 675 -13.23 9.98 3.81
C LEU A 675 -12.99 11.05 2.73
N GLU A 676 -14.04 11.68 2.21
CA GLU A 676 -13.90 12.78 1.24
C GLU A 676 -13.18 13.98 1.84
N GLN A 677 -13.57 14.37 3.05
CA GLN A 677 -12.90 15.46 3.76
C GLN A 677 -11.43 15.12 4.08
N TYR A 678 -11.11 13.86 4.37
CA TYR A 678 -9.75 13.37 4.54
C TYR A 678 -8.89 13.58 3.27
N ARG A 679 -9.40 13.20 2.09
CA ARG A 679 -8.73 13.45 0.79
C ARG A 679 -8.51 14.94 0.59
N LYS A 680 -9.59 15.71 0.80
CA LYS A 680 -9.57 17.15 0.63
C LYS A 680 -8.47 17.80 1.46
N HIS A 681 -8.28 17.40 2.72
CA HIS A 681 -7.21 17.95 3.55
C HIS A 681 -5.80 17.66 3.01
N ILE A 682 -5.55 16.48 2.43
CA ILE A 682 -4.27 16.21 1.76
C ILE A 682 -4.09 17.13 0.56
N PHE A 683 -5.12 17.29 -0.27
CA PHE A 683 -5.08 18.14 -1.45
C PHE A 683 -4.87 19.63 -1.08
N ASP A 684 -5.63 20.12 -0.10
CA ASP A 684 -5.56 21.48 0.41
C ASP A 684 -4.19 21.78 1.02
N ASN A 685 -3.65 20.88 1.86
CA ASN A 685 -2.33 21.07 2.46
C ASN A 685 -1.23 21.12 1.38
N THR A 686 -1.31 20.22 0.40
CA THR A 686 -0.35 20.15 -0.71
C THR A 686 -0.41 21.43 -1.54
N ARG A 687 -1.62 21.93 -1.86
CA ARG A 687 -1.80 23.21 -2.54
C ARG A 687 -1.28 24.40 -1.72
N ALA A 688 -1.61 24.45 -0.42
CA ALA A 688 -1.20 25.53 0.48
C ALA A 688 0.32 25.66 0.61
N VAL A 689 1.06 24.55 0.51
CA VAL A 689 2.52 24.56 0.42
C VAL A 689 2.97 25.03 -0.95
N LEU A 690 2.44 24.45 -2.05
CA LEU A 690 2.83 24.78 -3.43
C LEU A 690 2.75 26.29 -3.71
N ASP A 691 1.63 26.91 -3.30
CA ASP A 691 1.34 28.33 -3.55
C ASP A 691 2.31 29.28 -2.81
N LYS A 692 3.09 28.76 -1.86
CA LYS A 692 4.06 29.51 -1.05
C LYS A 692 5.51 29.08 -1.29
N ILE A 693 5.75 28.19 -2.25
CA ILE A 693 7.12 27.82 -2.66
C ILE A 693 7.78 29.01 -3.37
N PRO A 694 9.04 29.35 -3.04
CA PRO A 694 9.80 30.39 -3.74
C PRO A 694 9.79 30.22 -5.28
N PRO A 695 9.49 31.28 -6.07
CA PRO A 695 9.39 31.18 -7.53
C PRO A 695 10.63 30.63 -8.24
N ARG A 696 11.82 30.88 -7.69
CA ARG A 696 13.11 30.38 -8.23
C ARG A 696 13.18 28.84 -8.23
N LEU A 697 12.47 28.17 -7.32
CA LEU A 697 12.38 26.72 -7.30
C LEU A 697 11.58 26.14 -8.47
N PHE A 698 10.78 26.93 -9.19
CA PHE A 698 10.09 26.48 -10.40
C PHE A 698 10.88 26.74 -11.69
N GLN A 699 11.96 27.52 -11.61
CA GLN A 699 12.74 27.91 -12.79
C GLN A 699 13.48 26.71 -13.40
N GLU A 700 13.45 26.61 -14.72
CA GLU A 700 14.25 25.64 -15.45
C GLU A 700 15.75 25.92 -15.27
N GLY A 701 16.55 24.86 -15.15
CA GLY A 701 17.98 24.99 -14.87
C GLY A 701 18.34 25.16 -13.38
N SER A 702 17.38 25.41 -12.50
CA SER A 702 17.60 25.35 -11.05
C SER A 702 18.10 23.97 -10.62
N ARG A 703 19.10 23.96 -9.72
CA ARG A 703 19.70 22.72 -9.23
C ARG A 703 18.72 21.93 -8.38
N PHE A 704 17.95 22.62 -7.56
CA PHE A 704 16.76 22.12 -6.88
C PHE A 704 15.54 22.74 -7.56
N ARG A 705 14.76 21.92 -8.24
CA ARG A 705 13.58 22.35 -9.00
C ARG A 705 12.34 21.60 -8.53
N ILE A 706 11.24 22.30 -8.28
CA ILE A 706 9.92 21.72 -8.12
C ILE A 706 9.26 21.61 -9.49
N VAL A 707 8.70 20.45 -9.80
CA VAL A 707 7.87 20.30 -11.00
C VAL A 707 6.58 21.06 -10.79
N PRO A 708 6.23 22.04 -11.66
CA PRO A 708 5.03 22.84 -11.50
C PRO A 708 3.75 22.02 -11.69
N PHE A 709 2.66 22.47 -11.05
CA PHE A 709 1.33 21.91 -11.20
C PHE A 709 0.34 22.99 -11.61
N ASP A 710 -0.61 22.63 -12.47
CA ASP A 710 -1.73 23.50 -12.81
C ASP A 710 -2.67 23.69 -11.62
N HIS A 711 -3.31 24.85 -11.55
CA HIS A 711 -4.20 25.23 -10.45
C HIS A 711 -5.42 24.31 -10.32
N GLU A 712 -5.91 23.74 -11.42
CA GLU A 712 -7.10 22.89 -11.45
C GLU A 712 -6.84 21.44 -10.97
N THR A 713 -5.59 21.10 -10.67
CA THR A 713 -5.18 19.75 -10.29
C THR A 713 -5.44 19.48 -8.81
N ASP A 714 -6.00 18.31 -8.48
CA ASP A 714 -5.99 17.82 -7.10
C ASP A 714 -4.65 17.16 -6.77
N LEU A 715 -3.95 17.72 -5.79
CA LEU A 715 -2.54 17.44 -5.55
C LEU A 715 -2.32 16.46 -4.40
N SER A 716 -1.75 15.30 -4.66
CA SER A 716 -1.35 14.37 -3.60
C SER A 716 0.15 14.29 -3.36
N PHE A 717 0.98 14.98 -4.16
CA PHE A 717 2.44 14.94 -4.06
C PHE A 717 3.14 16.15 -4.71
N PHE A 718 4.46 16.27 -4.45
CA PHE A 718 5.42 17.12 -5.15
C PHE A 718 6.55 16.27 -5.69
N ASP A 719 7.08 16.62 -6.86
CA ASP A 719 8.39 16.13 -7.30
C ASP A 719 9.43 17.24 -7.23
N ILE A 720 10.50 16.95 -6.48
CA ILE A 720 11.70 17.77 -6.37
C ILE A 720 12.78 17.13 -7.24
N LYS A 721 13.11 17.78 -8.36
CA LYS A 721 14.20 17.41 -9.25
C LYS A 721 15.51 18.03 -8.77
N ILE A 722 16.53 17.19 -8.69
CA ILE A 722 17.87 17.56 -8.22
C ILE A 722 18.85 17.20 -9.32
N THR A 723 19.52 18.21 -9.86
CA THR A 723 20.32 18.07 -11.08
C THR A 723 21.80 18.41 -10.83
N GLY A 724 22.62 18.17 -11.85
CA GLY A 724 24.05 18.49 -11.86
C GLY A 724 24.94 17.47 -11.15
N PRO A 725 26.27 17.70 -11.13
CA PRO A 725 27.23 16.78 -10.54
C PRO A 725 26.90 16.48 -9.07
N GLY A 726 26.94 15.19 -8.72
CA GLY A 726 26.68 14.73 -7.36
C GLY A 726 25.20 14.76 -6.93
N HIS A 727 24.25 14.88 -7.88
CA HIS A 727 22.80 14.91 -7.59
C HIS A 727 22.32 13.79 -6.65
N THR A 728 22.87 12.58 -6.78
CA THR A 728 22.52 11.43 -5.92
C THR A 728 22.84 11.69 -4.45
N ILE A 729 24.04 12.23 -4.18
CA ILE A 729 24.51 12.56 -2.83
C ILE A 729 23.67 13.72 -2.29
N ARG A 730 23.51 14.78 -3.09
CA ARG A 730 22.72 15.96 -2.75
C ARG A 730 21.27 15.61 -2.42
N GLY A 731 20.64 14.75 -3.23
CA GLY A 731 19.29 14.27 -2.96
C GLY A 731 19.20 13.46 -1.67
N SER A 732 20.19 12.61 -1.40
CA SER A 732 20.24 11.86 -0.15
C SER A 732 20.40 12.78 1.06
N THR A 733 21.18 13.85 0.94
CA THR A 733 21.34 14.89 1.97
C THR A 733 20.08 15.72 2.16
N LEU A 734 19.41 16.14 1.08
CA LEU A 734 18.16 16.88 1.16
C LEU A 734 17.07 16.03 1.84
N ALA A 735 16.94 14.77 1.43
CA ALA A 735 15.96 13.83 1.96
C ALA A 735 16.24 13.45 3.42
N GLY A 736 17.41 12.87 3.70
CA GLY A 736 17.76 12.35 5.02
C GLY A 736 18.19 13.42 6.02
N GLY A 737 18.69 14.56 5.54
CA GLY A 737 19.09 15.70 6.37
C GLY A 737 17.93 16.68 6.54
N LEU A 738 17.66 17.48 5.50
CA LEU A 738 16.78 18.65 5.64
C LEU A 738 15.33 18.26 5.82
N LEU A 739 14.79 17.38 4.98
CA LEU A 739 13.40 16.94 5.10
C LEU A 739 13.22 16.10 6.37
N TYR A 740 13.97 15.02 6.51
CA TYR A 740 13.77 14.07 7.59
C TYR A 740 14.05 14.65 8.98
N LEU A 741 15.26 15.18 9.25
CA LEU A 741 15.62 15.62 10.59
C LEU A 741 14.78 16.82 11.05
N LYS A 742 14.51 17.78 10.16
CA LYS A 742 13.74 18.97 10.52
C LYS A 742 12.28 18.66 10.82
N CYS A 743 11.68 17.74 10.05
CA CYS A 743 10.34 17.22 10.34
C CYS A 743 10.28 16.58 11.73
N MET A 744 11.21 15.65 12.01
CA MET A 744 11.27 14.96 13.29
C MET A 744 11.53 15.92 14.47
N GLU A 745 12.43 16.90 14.31
CA GLU A 745 12.71 17.96 15.30
C GLU A 745 11.45 18.75 15.69
N LYS A 746 10.64 19.13 14.70
CA LYS A 746 9.38 19.86 14.93
C LYS A 746 8.26 18.94 15.43
N GLY A 747 8.49 17.64 15.49
CA GLY A 747 7.50 16.65 15.92
C GLY A 747 6.46 16.30 14.86
N VAL A 748 6.76 16.60 13.60
CA VAL A 748 5.97 16.22 12.42
C VAL A 748 6.68 15.02 11.81
N PRO A 749 6.22 13.78 12.04
CA PRO A 749 6.92 12.64 11.49
C PRO A 749 6.79 12.58 9.97
N ILE A 750 7.89 12.22 9.33
CA ILE A 750 7.97 11.95 7.90
C ILE A 750 8.65 10.60 7.68
N PHE A 751 8.14 9.82 6.74
CA PHE A 751 8.62 8.45 6.53
C PHE A 751 9.03 8.18 5.08
N TYR A 752 10.00 7.28 4.87
CA TYR A 752 10.36 6.84 3.53
C TYR A 752 9.37 5.77 3.04
N ARG A 753 8.34 6.17 2.30
CA ARG A 753 7.28 5.28 1.80
C ARG A 753 6.90 5.64 0.36
N ARG A 754 6.85 4.64 -0.52
CA ARG A 754 6.52 4.78 -1.96
C ARG A 754 5.02 4.68 -2.24
N SER A 755 4.21 5.41 -1.48
CA SER A 755 2.75 5.45 -1.64
C SER A 755 2.23 6.83 -1.18
N ILE A 756 0.93 7.06 -1.32
CA ILE A 756 0.26 8.32 -1.03
C ILE A 756 -1.00 8.05 -0.17
N GLY A 757 -1.61 9.12 0.34
CA GLY A 757 -2.90 9.06 1.03
C GLY A 757 -2.82 8.66 2.51
N PHE A 758 -1.66 8.87 3.14
CA PHE A 758 -1.46 8.60 4.57
C PHE A 758 -1.76 9.84 5.41
N TYR A 759 -2.04 9.64 6.70
CA TYR A 759 -2.38 10.74 7.60
C TYR A 759 -1.14 11.55 8.00
N HIS A 760 0.04 11.06 7.67
CA HIS A 760 1.34 11.65 7.92
C HIS A 760 2.08 11.92 6.59
N SER A 761 3.03 12.85 6.61
CA SER A 761 3.95 13.05 5.50
C SER A 761 4.80 11.81 5.18
N ASN A 762 5.14 11.63 3.91
CA ASN A 762 6.11 10.64 3.47
C ASN A 762 6.83 11.07 2.19
N PHE A 763 7.96 10.43 1.90
CA PHE A 763 8.70 10.68 0.67
C PHE A 763 9.27 9.39 0.07
N ALA A 764 9.58 9.47 -1.22
CA ALA A 764 10.32 8.47 -1.96
C ALA A 764 11.45 9.12 -2.74
N MET A 765 12.51 8.35 -2.98
CA MET A 765 13.64 8.79 -3.80
C MET A 765 13.79 7.91 -5.03
N LEU A 766 13.95 8.56 -6.18
CA LEU A 766 14.25 7.94 -7.47
C LEU A 766 15.58 8.50 -7.96
N PHE A 767 16.48 7.62 -8.39
CA PHE A 767 17.76 8.01 -8.95
C PHE A 767 17.78 7.63 -10.43
N SER A 768 18.21 8.57 -11.26
CA SER A 768 18.53 8.36 -12.68
C SER A 768 19.98 8.78 -12.93
N ASP A 769 20.49 8.56 -14.14
CA ASP A 769 21.84 9.01 -14.48
C ASP A 769 21.95 10.54 -14.47
N GLU A 770 20.87 11.26 -14.79
CA GLU A 770 20.87 12.70 -14.98
C GLU A 770 20.40 13.50 -13.75
N ASN A 771 19.52 12.91 -12.94
CA ASN A 771 18.95 13.57 -11.77
C ASN A 771 18.56 12.61 -10.63
N ALA A 772 18.43 13.16 -9.43
CA ALA A 772 17.69 12.54 -8.35
C ALA A 772 16.32 13.22 -8.24
N THR A 773 15.25 12.45 -8.04
CA THR A 773 13.91 12.95 -7.77
C THR A 773 13.48 12.56 -6.36
N ILE A 774 13.08 13.54 -5.55
CA ILE A 774 12.37 13.29 -4.30
C ILE A 774 10.89 13.52 -4.57
N ARG A 775 10.08 12.50 -4.38
CA ARG A 775 8.63 12.64 -4.34
C ARG A 775 8.19 12.81 -2.90
N LEU A 776 7.56 13.94 -2.57
CA LEU A 776 7.06 14.23 -1.23
C LEU A 776 5.52 14.22 -1.26
N THR A 777 4.89 13.61 -0.27
CA THR A 777 3.44 13.63 -0.09
C THR A 777 3.13 14.09 1.33
N LEU A 778 2.14 14.97 1.47
CA LEU A 778 1.75 15.50 2.78
C LEU A 778 0.66 14.65 3.43
N GLY A 779 0.62 14.71 4.75
CA GLY A 779 -0.47 14.20 5.55
C GLY A 779 -1.62 15.20 5.64
N ILE A 780 -2.59 14.90 6.52
CA ILE A 780 -3.72 15.80 6.74
C ILE A 780 -3.41 16.91 7.76
N ASP A 781 -2.36 16.77 8.56
CA ASP A 781 -2.01 17.71 9.62
C ASP A 781 -1.63 19.08 9.05
N ALA A 782 -2.34 20.13 9.47
CA ALA A 782 -2.13 21.49 8.98
C ALA A 782 -0.81 22.10 9.49
N ASP A 783 -0.28 21.59 10.61
CA ASP A 783 1.01 22.02 11.15
C ASP A 783 2.19 21.62 10.25
N GLU A 784 1.97 20.68 9.31
CA GLU A 784 2.95 20.32 8.29
C GLU A 784 3.20 21.47 7.30
N VAL A 785 2.16 22.24 6.96
CA VAL A 785 2.22 23.29 5.93
C VAL A 785 3.30 24.36 6.21
N PRO A 786 3.30 25.06 7.37
CA PRO A 786 4.34 26.07 7.65
C PRO A 786 5.75 25.48 7.68
N LEU A 787 5.89 24.24 8.13
CA LEU A 787 7.17 23.54 8.18
C LEU A 787 7.73 23.25 6.79
N PHE A 788 6.92 22.74 5.87
CA PHE A 788 7.37 22.48 4.50
C PHE A 788 7.67 23.78 3.75
N ILE A 789 6.93 24.86 4.00
CA ILE A 789 7.26 26.19 3.45
C ILE A 789 8.66 26.62 3.92
N GLU A 790 8.97 26.47 5.21
CA GLU A 790 10.29 26.78 5.76
C GLU A 790 11.39 25.91 5.13
N ILE A 791 11.13 24.62 4.91
CA ILE A 791 12.05 23.70 4.22
C ILE A 791 12.31 24.16 2.79
N PHE A 792 11.28 24.54 2.04
CA PHE A 792 11.43 25.02 0.67
C PHE A 792 12.17 26.36 0.59
N GLN A 793 11.96 27.26 1.56
CA GLN A 793 12.75 28.50 1.67
C GLN A 793 14.24 28.20 1.89
N LEU A 794 14.58 27.24 2.75
CA LEU A 794 15.96 26.79 2.94
C LEU A 794 16.53 26.10 1.70
N MET A 795 15.71 25.33 0.98
CA MET A 795 16.12 24.71 -0.26
C MET A 795 16.45 25.74 -1.34
N ASP A 796 15.68 26.82 -1.41
CA ASP A 796 15.90 27.89 -2.36
C ASP A 796 17.24 28.61 -2.14
N THR A 797 17.69 28.81 -0.88
CA THR A 797 19.02 29.42 -0.63
C THR A 797 20.17 28.59 -1.20
N MET A 798 20.01 27.27 -1.31
CA MET A 798 21.01 26.37 -1.91
C MET A 798 21.10 26.50 -3.44
N ASN A 799 20.15 27.17 -4.10
CA ASN A 799 20.24 27.54 -5.53
C ASN A 799 21.08 28.82 -5.77
N GLY A 800 21.74 29.38 -4.75
CA GLY A 800 22.81 30.38 -4.93
C GLY A 800 22.44 31.83 -4.59
N SER A 801 21.63 32.09 -3.55
CA SER A 801 21.63 33.42 -2.91
C SER A 801 22.67 33.50 -1.80
N HIS A 802 23.50 34.55 -1.79
CA HIS A 802 24.36 34.87 -0.63
C HIS A 802 23.47 35.18 0.57
N THR A 803 23.41 34.30 1.56
CA THR A 803 22.59 34.56 2.75
C THR A 803 23.10 33.83 3.98
N GLU A 804 24.28 34.24 4.48
CA GLU A 804 24.67 33.97 5.88
C GLU A 804 23.56 34.45 6.85
N LEU A 805 22.93 35.60 6.54
CA LEU A 805 21.90 36.27 7.35
C LEU A 805 20.51 35.59 7.41
N LEU A 806 20.16 34.70 6.47
CA LEU A 806 18.85 34.02 6.46
C LEU A 806 18.92 32.66 7.15
N ILE A 807 20.06 31.97 7.04
CA ILE A 807 20.34 30.71 7.74
C ILE A 807 20.48 30.98 9.25
N GLU A 808 21.12 32.08 9.67
CA GLU A 808 21.24 32.45 11.08
C GLU A 808 19.93 32.92 11.74
N LYS A 809 18.98 33.47 10.97
CA LYS A 809 17.68 33.96 11.50
C LYS A 809 16.61 32.89 11.65
N LEU A 810 16.74 31.76 10.94
CA LEU A 810 15.78 30.64 10.95
C LEU A 810 16.11 29.56 12.00
N VAL A 811 17.17 29.78 12.80
CA VAL A 811 17.62 28.87 13.85
C VAL A 811 17.26 29.48 15.22
N PRO A 812 16.74 28.70 16.18
CA PRO A 812 16.58 29.19 17.55
C PRO A 812 17.94 29.67 18.05
N LYS A 813 18.03 30.91 18.55
CA LYS A 813 19.21 31.33 19.30
C LYS A 813 19.37 30.37 20.48
N GLN A 814 20.55 29.78 20.59
CA GLN A 814 20.94 28.82 21.62
C GLN A 814 20.57 29.29 23.03
#